data_AF-A0A2H6A5Q2-F1
#
_entry.id   AF-A0A2H6A5Q2-F1
#
_cell.length_a   1.000
_cell.length_b   1.000
_cell.length_c   1.000
_cell.angle_alpha   90.00
_cell.angle_beta   90.00
_cell.angle_gamma   90.00
#
_symmetry.space_group_name_H-M   'P 1'
#
loop_
_entity.id
_entity.type
_entity.pdbx_description
1 polymer ?
#
loop_
_entity_poly.entity_id
_entity_poly.type
_entity_poly.pdbx_seq_one_letter_code
_entity_poly.pdbx_strand_id
1 'polypeptide(L)'
;MTEARILEQVIRRVYRRWLARMILRGLGVAGVVAVLSALAGAWIVELARFSDAAIMATRVAATLLVLAAAYWFLARPLARRPSHTQIALYLEEHEPSLRSSVLSAAELYRSGSRPDASPAFVDRVVKEAVEELGRVQYGRRIERAPLAKAGALAAAAFVGAIGVFGGPGSLGRAASALLPWAGSVEPPYGIEVLPRDTVVARGSDLRVEARLLNFDASEVELAVKRESSPEWERAPMTVDEETGRHTAFLLKLGEPVQFFVEAAGVRSQVINVNVADLPYVQDIALEYRFPAYTGLAPQRVEGTGDIAALRGTRVRVEVTPTVPPARGMLVIDARDTVAMEPVGESKLAGELRLEKEGFYRVVFETAIAKRVVGSPDYIIDVLEDQPPGVRMVTPGRDLNVTAVEEVYLEAAAEDDYGVTRLELVYSVNGGEERVVSLYSGAGRREVTGGYTLFLEEWSLKPGDLVSYYARAADGRRGSEATASDIYFLKVRPFERTYRQADQQPGGGGADGAMNTALSERQREIVAATFNLVRDRARYSEDAFRENLATLALAQGKLREDVQTLSRRIESRGIVALDSMFREVAEALEAAIPEMLKAEELLGRREPGEALGPEQRALQQLQRAEAAFREVQVARAQGGGGGGGSMASAEELADLFDLELDKLRNQYERVERGRREAGNAELDAVMEKLRELAQRQQQENERLRVWAERSGTASGDPRAGQRRLAQEAEELARRLERLAREQSRPELEQTARRLREAAEAMRRAAASGGEGLAQGRSALDQLREARRMLERQRNDNLRRNVEEALQRAERLARDQREMEEAVGNLGEPQERSGEAVRRLQERKLAMASELGELEKDIDQLARDLRREQPEAGRKLAEAGGFIRDAKVREKILYSRGVIQSRSGEYARNFEEQIRNDLEQLGELLREARDAVGETREQRLARALEETRDLVRGLESLGERLRLRQQEPSRAQGRQQGAEQQGGESPGARVGGPVDRGPGGYGGWLSPDEVRQFDREFDRQIQDALQLRELLRREGIDVRELDGIIDRLRRLDDPARYSDPRSLAMLEAEVVQGLKEFEYAVRRTLEGNDRQEIFAGGSEEVPAEYRKLVEEYFRVLSEQANRPPR
;
A
#
# COMPACT_ATOMS: atom_id res chain seq x y z
N MET A 1 28.91 -2.40 99.68
CA MET A 1 28.81 -0.95 99.38
C MET A 1 27.76 -0.37 100.32
N THR A 2 27.94 0.83 100.87
CA THR A 2 26.90 1.47 101.70
C THR A 2 25.64 1.72 100.88
N GLU A 3 24.47 1.47 101.46
CA GLU A 3 23.17 1.54 100.77
C GLU A 3 22.85 2.96 100.28
N ALA A 4 23.38 3.98 100.97
CA ALA A 4 23.39 5.38 100.51
C ALA A 4 24.01 5.58 99.10
N ARG A 5 25.07 4.85 98.75
CA ARG A 5 25.65 4.90 97.39
C ARG A 5 24.74 4.26 96.34
N ILE A 6 23.90 3.30 96.74
CA ILE A 6 22.91 2.68 95.85
C ILE A 6 21.79 3.69 95.58
N LEU A 7 21.26 4.33 96.62
CA LEU A 7 20.27 5.40 96.51
C LEU A 7 20.75 6.53 95.57
N GLU A 8 21.98 7.04 95.78
CA GLU A 8 22.55 8.07 94.92
C GLU A 8 22.72 7.61 93.46
N GLN A 9 23.17 6.37 93.23
CA GLN A 9 23.26 5.81 91.88
C GLN A 9 21.89 5.69 91.20
N VAL A 10 20.83 5.35 91.94
CA VAL A 10 19.47 5.26 91.40
C VAL A 10 18.97 6.65 91.00
N ILE A 11 19.09 7.65 91.87
CA ILE A 11 18.74 9.05 91.58
C ILE A 11 19.52 9.56 90.34
N ARG A 12 20.84 9.32 90.27
CA ARG A 12 21.66 9.67 89.09
C ARG A 12 21.23 8.93 87.81
N ARG A 13 20.75 7.68 87.89
CA ARG A 13 20.24 6.92 86.72
C ARG A 13 18.88 7.44 86.26
N VAL A 14 17.98 7.80 87.18
CA VAL A 14 16.68 8.43 86.87
C VAL A 14 16.92 9.79 86.23
N TYR A 15 17.80 10.61 86.79
CA TYR A 15 18.22 11.89 86.20
C TYR A 15 18.75 11.74 84.77
N ARG A 16 19.65 10.77 84.51
CA ARG A 16 20.17 10.52 83.16
C ARG A 16 19.07 10.11 82.16
N ARG A 17 18.05 9.36 82.59
CA ARG A 17 16.90 8.98 81.72
C ARG A 17 15.97 10.15 81.45
N TRP A 18 15.67 10.95 82.47
CA TRP A 18 14.91 12.19 82.33
C TRP A 18 15.62 13.18 81.40
N LEU A 19 16.94 13.36 81.58
CA LEU A 19 17.76 14.19 80.71
C LEU A 19 17.79 13.65 79.27
N ALA A 20 17.96 12.34 79.07
CA ALA A 20 17.91 11.72 77.75
C ALA A 20 16.54 11.89 77.07
N ARG A 21 15.44 11.78 77.82
CA ARG A 21 14.08 12.07 77.32
C ARG A 21 13.91 13.53 76.92
N MET A 22 14.43 14.47 77.71
CA MET A 22 14.37 15.91 77.40
C MET A 22 15.21 16.25 76.17
N ILE A 23 16.41 15.65 76.03
CA ILE A 23 17.25 15.78 74.84
C ILE A 23 16.55 15.18 73.61
N LEU A 24 16.06 13.94 73.68
CA LEU A 24 15.40 13.28 72.55
C LEU A 24 14.11 13.99 72.14
N ARG A 25 13.31 14.49 73.11
CA ARG A 25 12.11 15.28 72.80
C ARG A 25 12.48 16.62 72.20
N GLY A 26 13.49 17.31 72.73
CA GLY A 26 13.97 18.59 72.19
C GLY A 26 14.50 18.47 70.78
N LEU A 27 15.36 17.49 70.52
CA LEU A 27 15.88 17.15 69.19
C LEU A 27 14.76 16.69 68.24
N GLY A 28 13.82 15.88 68.71
CA GLY A 28 12.69 15.43 67.89
C GLY A 28 11.77 16.58 67.47
N VAL A 29 11.39 17.47 68.39
CA VAL A 29 10.56 18.65 68.07
C VAL A 29 11.32 19.62 67.17
N ALA A 30 12.58 19.94 67.48
CA ALA A 30 13.40 20.82 66.64
C ALA A 30 13.65 20.23 65.24
N GLY A 31 13.84 18.90 65.15
CA GLY A 31 13.98 18.18 63.89
C GLY A 31 12.69 18.19 63.05
N VAL A 32 11.52 17.97 63.66
CA VAL A 32 10.22 18.10 62.96
C VAL A 32 10.02 19.53 62.45
N VAL A 33 10.34 20.54 63.26
CA VAL A 33 10.28 21.96 62.83
C VAL A 33 11.25 22.23 61.68
N ALA A 34 12.47 21.69 61.73
CA ALA A 34 13.43 21.80 60.64
C ALA A 34 12.92 21.16 59.34
N VAL A 35 12.40 19.93 59.38
CA VAL A 35 11.82 19.24 58.21
C VAL A 35 10.62 19.99 57.63
N LEU A 36 9.68 20.44 58.48
CA LEU A 36 8.51 21.19 58.02
C LEU A 36 8.87 22.57 57.45
N SER A 37 9.82 23.28 58.06
CA SER A 37 10.30 24.57 57.55
C SER A 37 11.11 24.43 56.25
N ALA A 38 11.86 23.33 56.08
CA ALA A 38 12.54 23.02 54.82
C ALA A 38 11.54 22.67 53.71
N LEU A 39 10.48 21.89 53.99
CA LEU A 39 9.41 21.59 53.03
C LEU A 39 8.61 22.83 52.63
N ALA A 40 8.12 23.59 53.60
CA ALA A 40 7.38 24.83 53.34
C ALA A 40 8.27 25.85 52.60
N GLY A 41 9.55 25.93 52.98
CA GLY A 41 10.51 26.79 52.31
C GLY A 41 10.81 26.36 50.89
N ALA A 42 11.00 25.06 50.63
CA ALA A 42 11.23 24.53 49.29
C ALA A 42 10.05 24.86 48.37
N TRP A 43 8.82 24.71 48.87
CA TRP A 43 7.60 25.08 48.15
C TRP A 43 7.50 26.60 47.89
N ILE A 44 7.88 27.45 48.85
CA ILE A 44 7.95 28.91 48.65
C ILE A 44 9.02 29.30 47.60
N VAL A 45 10.19 28.66 47.63
CA VAL A 45 11.27 28.88 46.65
C VAL A 45 10.89 28.40 45.25
N GLU A 46 10.18 27.28 45.15
CA GLU A 46 9.65 26.75 43.89
C GLU A 46 8.55 27.66 43.30
N LEU A 47 7.65 28.17 44.14
CA LEU A 47 6.64 29.17 43.77
C LEU A 47 7.29 30.51 43.35
N ALA A 48 8.35 30.94 44.04
CA ALA A 48 9.14 32.13 43.75
C ALA A 48 10.28 31.89 42.73
N ARG A 49 10.21 30.78 41.98
CA ARG A 49 11.09 30.41 40.86
C ARG A 49 12.60 30.59 41.13
N PHE A 50 13.04 30.18 42.32
CA PHE A 50 14.45 30.24 42.75
C PHE A 50 15.07 31.66 42.75
N SER A 51 14.28 32.71 42.96
CA SER A 51 14.82 34.06 43.14
C SER A 51 15.69 34.18 44.41
N ASP A 52 16.86 34.82 44.28
CA ASP A 52 17.86 34.97 45.36
C ASP A 52 17.26 35.59 46.63
N ALA A 53 16.39 36.60 46.46
CA ALA A 53 15.71 37.26 47.57
C ALA A 53 14.76 36.30 48.33
N ALA A 54 14.02 35.44 47.62
CA ALA A 54 13.13 34.46 48.23
C ALA A 54 13.93 33.34 48.93
N ILE A 55 15.04 32.89 48.32
CA ILE A 55 15.94 31.90 48.94
C ILE A 55 16.52 32.46 50.25
N MET A 56 17.04 33.69 50.24
CA MET A 56 17.61 34.34 51.43
C MET A 56 16.56 34.60 52.51
N ALA A 57 15.40 35.16 52.17
CA ALA A 57 14.33 35.42 53.14
C ALA A 57 13.83 34.13 53.80
N THR A 58 13.61 33.07 53.00
CA THR A 58 13.17 31.76 53.47
C THR A 58 14.23 31.08 54.33
N ARG A 59 15.51 31.16 53.95
CA ARG A 59 16.65 30.65 54.73
C ARG A 59 16.72 31.32 56.11
N VAL A 60 16.59 32.65 56.18
CA VAL A 60 16.56 33.40 57.46
C VAL A 60 15.35 33.02 58.31
N ALA A 61 14.15 32.93 57.72
CA ALA A 61 12.94 32.52 58.44
C ALA A 61 13.05 31.08 59.00
N ALA A 62 13.49 30.12 58.19
CA ALA A 62 13.64 28.72 58.59
C ALA A 62 14.68 28.55 59.71
N THR A 63 15.84 29.19 59.58
CA THR A 63 16.90 29.16 60.61
C THR A 63 16.46 29.78 61.93
N LEU A 64 15.74 30.92 61.90
CA LEU A 64 15.15 31.51 63.11
C LEU A 64 14.11 30.59 63.76
N LEU A 65 13.25 29.92 62.99
CA LEU A 65 12.27 28.96 63.51
C LEU A 65 12.95 27.76 64.19
N VAL A 66 13.98 27.19 63.56
CA VAL A 66 14.73 26.05 64.13
C VAL A 66 15.50 26.47 65.39
N LEU A 67 16.11 27.65 65.40
CA LEU A 67 16.79 28.19 66.59
C LEU A 67 15.79 28.48 67.74
N ALA A 68 14.61 29.02 67.44
CA ALA A 68 13.56 29.22 68.43
C ALA A 68 13.08 27.88 69.03
N ALA A 69 12.84 26.87 68.19
CA ALA A 69 12.46 25.53 68.64
C ALA A 69 13.57 24.89 69.51
N ALA A 70 14.83 24.95 69.07
CA ALA A 70 15.97 24.46 69.84
C ALA A 70 16.11 25.19 71.18
N TYR A 71 15.94 26.51 71.22
CA TYR A 71 15.97 27.29 72.46
C TYR A 71 14.87 26.85 73.43
N TRP A 72 13.60 26.80 72.97
CA TRP A 72 12.46 26.50 73.83
C TRP A 72 12.39 25.04 74.29
N PHE A 73 12.69 24.07 73.41
CA PHE A 73 12.49 22.64 73.67
C PHE A 73 13.77 21.87 74.04
N LEU A 74 14.96 22.42 73.80
CA LEU A 74 16.24 21.78 74.15
C LEU A 74 17.05 22.61 75.16
N ALA A 75 17.40 23.87 74.84
CA ALA A 75 18.30 24.67 75.68
C ALA A 75 17.67 25.10 77.02
N ARG A 76 16.46 25.69 76.98
CA ARG A 76 15.72 26.14 78.16
C ARG A 76 15.44 25.03 79.19
N PRO A 77 15.04 23.79 78.81
CA PRO A 77 14.90 22.70 79.79
C PRO A 77 16.25 22.18 80.29
N LEU A 78 17.31 22.11 79.47
CA LEU A 78 18.64 21.66 79.93
C LEU A 78 19.32 22.66 80.87
N ALA A 79 19.04 23.95 80.74
CA ALA A 79 19.55 24.98 81.65
C ALA A 79 19.02 24.82 83.09
N ARG A 80 17.86 24.16 83.27
CA ARG A 80 17.31 23.85 84.60
C ARG A 80 17.99 22.60 85.15
N ARG A 81 18.83 22.76 86.19
CA ARG A 81 19.45 21.66 86.93
C ARG A 81 18.59 21.28 88.14
N PRO A 82 17.77 20.22 88.08
CA PRO A 82 16.96 19.80 89.23
C PRO A 82 17.86 19.26 90.35
N SER A 83 17.47 19.51 91.60
CA SER A 83 18.16 19.00 92.78
C SER A 83 17.88 17.49 92.97
N HIS A 84 18.75 16.77 93.69
CA HIS A 84 18.51 15.36 94.01
C HIS A 84 17.17 15.15 94.73
N THR A 85 16.75 16.09 95.58
CA THR A 85 15.45 16.12 96.26
C THR A 85 14.28 16.24 95.27
N GLN A 86 14.39 17.10 94.26
CA GLN A 86 13.38 17.23 93.20
C GLN A 86 13.28 15.97 92.32
N ILE A 87 14.39 15.26 92.12
CA ILE A 87 14.40 13.99 91.37
C ILE A 87 13.80 12.85 92.20
N ALA A 88 14.00 12.86 93.53
CA ALA A 88 13.32 11.95 94.45
C ALA A 88 11.80 12.22 94.50
N LEU A 89 11.39 13.48 94.62
CA LEU A 89 9.98 13.88 94.55
C LEU A 89 9.32 13.47 93.22
N TYR A 90 9.97 13.71 92.09
CA TYR A 90 9.50 13.29 90.76
C TYR A 90 9.33 11.77 90.65
N LEU A 91 10.23 11.00 91.29
CA LEU A 91 10.17 9.54 91.31
C LEU A 91 8.96 9.02 92.10
N GLU A 92 8.63 9.66 93.22
CA GLU A 92 7.48 9.30 94.07
C GLU A 92 6.14 9.80 93.50
N GLU A 93 6.12 10.97 92.85
CA GLU A 93 4.94 11.49 92.14
C GLU A 93 4.46 10.51 91.04
N HIS A 94 5.40 9.79 90.43
CA HIS A 94 5.12 8.80 89.38
C HIS A 94 5.02 7.35 89.89
N GLU A 95 5.40 7.07 91.14
CA GLU A 95 5.19 5.79 91.85
C GLU A 95 4.73 6.06 93.30
N PRO A 96 3.44 6.38 93.52
CA PRO A 96 2.88 6.70 94.84
C PRO A 96 3.04 5.58 95.89
N SER A 97 3.37 4.36 95.44
CA SER A 97 3.69 3.22 96.30
C SER A 97 4.89 3.46 97.23
N LEU A 98 5.76 4.44 96.92
CA LEU A 98 6.97 4.77 97.68
C LEU A 98 6.73 5.64 98.93
N ARG A 99 5.51 6.14 99.16
CA ARG A 99 5.06 6.75 100.44
C ARG A 99 6.05 7.74 101.12
N SER A 100 6.72 8.60 100.36
CA SER A 100 7.73 9.57 100.83
C SER A 100 9.04 9.00 101.41
N SER A 101 9.29 7.69 101.30
CA SER A 101 10.49 7.05 101.86
C SER A 101 11.77 7.49 101.16
N VAL A 102 11.73 7.70 99.84
CA VAL A 102 12.87 8.06 98.99
C VAL A 102 13.19 9.54 99.10
N LEU A 103 12.16 10.39 99.16
CA LEU A 103 12.31 11.83 99.43
C LEU A 103 12.89 12.06 100.83
N SER A 104 12.32 11.41 101.85
CA SER A 104 12.82 11.49 103.23
C SER A 104 14.28 11.03 103.34
N ALA A 105 14.62 9.88 102.73
CA ALA A 105 15.99 9.38 102.70
C ALA A 105 16.95 10.34 101.95
N ALA A 106 16.52 10.96 100.85
CA ALA A 106 17.33 11.92 100.11
C ALA A 106 17.55 13.24 100.87
N GLU A 107 16.57 13.71 101.64
CA GLU A 107 16.71 14.88 102.50
C GLU A 107 17.61 14.59 103.71
N LEU A 108 17.34 13.52 104.47
CA LEU A 108 18.13 13.10 105.62
C LEU A 108 19.60 12.82 105.26
N TYR A 109 19.86 12.20 104.11
CA TYR A 109 21.22 11.95 103.62
C TYR A 109 21.95 13.22 103.18
N ARG A 110 21.23 14.20 102.60
CA ARG A 110 21.81 15.47 102.16
C ARG A 110 22.07 16.44 103.32
N SER A 111 21.22 16.45 104.34
CA SER A 111 21.31 17.36 105.49
C SER A 111 22.32 16.91 106.55
N GLY A 112 23.46 16.32 106.12
CA GLY A 112 24.43 15.61 106.95
C GLY A 112 24.63 16.23 108.34
N SER A 113 24.17 15.51 109.36
CA SER A 113 24.11 15.93 110.77
C SER A 113 23.19 17.14 111.04
N ARG A 114 21.87 16.90 111.13
CA ARG A 114 21.09 17.60 112.15
C ARG A 114 21.62 17.16 113.52
N PRO A 115 21.86 18.07 114.50
CA PRO A 115 22.40 17.70 115.81
C PRO A 115 21.60 16.62 116.55
N ASP A 116 20.30 16.51 116.27
CA ASP A 116 19.36 15.66 117.00
C ASP A 116 19.06 14.29 116.32
N ALA A 117 19.73 13.95 115.21
CA ALA A 117 19.45 12.74 114.45
C ALA A 117 20.50 11.62 114.67
N SER A 118 20.08 10.44 115.11
CA SER A 118 21.02 9.34 115.35
C SER A 118 21.52 8.72 114.02
N PRO A 119 22.82 8.39 113.89
CA PRO A 119 23.35 7.80 112.65
C PRO A 119 22.68 6.47 112.28
N ALA A 120 22.29 5.66 113.27
CA ALA A 120 21.61 4.38 113.06
C ALA A 120 20.18 4.56 112.50
N PHE A 121 19.48 5.65 112.86
CA PHE A 121 18.17 5.96 112.30
C PHE A 121 18.28 6.36 110.82
N VAL A 122 19.27 7.21 110.47
CA VAL A 122 19.51 7.62 109.08
C VAL A 122 19.86 6.42 108.20
N ASP A 123 20.74 5.53 108.67
CA ASP A 123 21.11 4.32 107.92
C ASP A 123 19.90 3.38 107.74
N ARG A 124 19.03 3.23 108.75
CA ARG A 124 17.81 2.42 108.65
C ARG A 124 16.78 2.99 107.67
N VAL A 125 16.57 4.32 107.65
CA VAL A 125 15.67 4.98 106.69
C VAL A 125 16.20 4.87 105.25
N VAL A 126 17.51 5.03 105.06
CA VAL A 126 18.15 4.82 103.75
C VAL A 126 18.03 3.36 103.29
N LYS A 127 18.18 2.39 104.21
CA LYS A 127 17.99 0.97 103.93
C LYS A 127 16.57 0.64 103.46
N GLU A 128 15.57 1.12 104.20
CA GLU A 128 14.16 0.91 103.90
C GLU A 128 13.78 1.52 102.54
N ALA A 129 14.22 2.75 102.26
CA ALA A 129 14.05 3.38 100.95
C ALA A 129 14.72 2.59 99.80
N VAL A 130 15.89 1.97 100.03
CA VAL A 130 16.56 1.14 99.01
C VAL A 130 15.85 -0.20 98.80
N GLU A 131 15.30 -0.82 99.85
CA GLU A 131 14.48 -2.03 99.75
C GLU A 131 13.16 -1.77 98.99
N GLU A 132 12.46 -0.66 99.29
CA GLU A 132 11.25 -0.25 98.57
C GLU A 132 11.54 0.12 97.11
N LEU A 133 12.62 0.87 96.84
CA LEU A 133 13.09 1.12 95.47
C LEU A 133 13.37 -0.16 94.69
N GLY A 134 13.86 -1.21 95.36
CA GLY A 134 14.04 -2.53 94.78
C GLY A 134 12.74 -3.15 94.27
N ARG A 135 11.65 -3.03 95.05
CA ARG A 135 10.31 -3.56 94.70
C ARG A 135 9.72 -2.92 93.44
N VAL A 136 9.91 -1.61 93.24
CA VAL A 136 9.53 -0.88 92.00
C VAL A 136 10.65 -0.84 90.92
N GLN A 137 11.57 -1.81 90.95
CA GLN A 137 12.64 -1.97 89.95
C GLN A 137 13.47 -0.69 89.71
N TYR A 138 13.73 0.08 90.75
CA TYR A 138 14.51 1.32 90.74
C TYR A 138 14.00 2.35 89.70
N GLY A 139 12.68 2.54 89.62
CA GLY A 139 12.03 3.48 88.71
C GLY A 139 12.20 3.16 87.22
N ARG A 140 12.55 1.90 86.86
CA ARG A 140 12.83 1.52 85.47
C ARG A 140 11.59 1.45 84.57
N ARG A 141 10.36 1.48 85.10
CA ARG A 141 9.13 1.53 84.29
C ARG A 141 8.74 2.95 83.87
N ILE A 142 8.81 3.91 84.81
CA ILE A 142 8.33 5.30 84.66
C ILE A 142 8.77 5.95 83.34
N GLU A 143 10.07 5.90 83.03
CA GLU A 143 10.60 6.57 81.84
C GLU A 143 10.52 5.76 80.55
N ARG A 144 10.14 4.46 80.56
CA ARG A 144 10.18 3.64 79.32
C ARG A 144 9.27 4.17 78.22
N ALA A 145 7.98 4.35 78.51
CA ALA A 145 7.02 4.78 77.50
C ALA A 145 7.25 6.23 77.04
N PRO A 146 7.54 7.20 77.93
CA PRO A 146 7.86 8.57 77.49
C PRO A 146 9.19 8.68 76.73
N LEU A 147 10.22 7.94 77.12
CA LEU A 147 11.50 7.88 76.39
C LEU A 147 11.34 7.22 75.02
N ALA A 148 10.54 6.16 74.91
CA ALA A 148 10.23 5.52 73.63
C ALA A 148 9.47 6.47 72.69
N LYS A 149 8.46 7.22 73.20
CA LYS A 149 7.75 8.25 72.41
C LYS A 149 8.68 9.38 71.96
N ALA A 150 9.60 9.84 72.83
CA ALA A 150 10.59 10.85 72.47
C ALA A 150 11.61 10.34 71.42
N GLY A 151 12.07 9.09 71.57
CA GLY A 151 12.94 8.43 70.60
C GLY A 151 12.28 8.20 69.24
N ALA A 152 11.01 7.79 69.23
CA ALA A 152 10.22 7.64 68.00
C ALA A 152 10.04 8.97 67.26
N LEU A 153 9.78 10.08 67.98
CA LEU A 153 9.71 11.41 67.39
C LEU A 153 11.06 11.84 66.78
N ALA A 154 12.17 11.60 67.48
CA ALA A 154 13.51 11.89 66.96
C ALA A 154 13.87 11.04 65.73
N ALA A 155 13.50 9.76 65.72
CA ALA A 155 13.69 8.87 64.59
C ALA A 155 12.82 9.29 63.38
N ALA A 156 11.56 9.66 63.60
CA ALA A 156 10.67 10.16 62.54
C ALA A 156 11.19 11.47 61.93
N ALA A 157 11.70 12.40 62.76
CA ALA A 157 12.34 13.62 62.28
C ALA A 157 13.60 13.32 61.44
N PHE A 158 14.42 12.36 61.86
CA PHE A 158 15.63 11.96 61.14
C PHE A 158 15.32 11.29 59.79
N VAL A 159 14.35 10.38 59.75
CA VAL A 159 13.88 9.75 58.49
C VAL A 159 13.24 10.79 57.57
N GLY A 160 12.44 11.71 58.12
CA GLY A 160 11.87 12.83 57.36
C GLY A 160 12.94 13.73 56.74
N ALA A 161 14.02 14.04 57.48
CA ALA A 161 15.16 14.78 56.94
C ALA A 161 15.84 14.03 55.79
N ILE A 162 16.10 12.72 55.93
CA ILE A 162 16.67 11.91 54.84
C ILE A 162 15.76 11.92 53.62
N GLY A 163 14.44 11.79 53.78
CA GLY A 163 13.48 11.85 52.67
C GLY A 163 13.46 13.20 51.95
N VAL A 164 13.56 14.30 52.70
CA VAL A 164 13.54 15.67 52.14
C VAL A 164 14.85 16.03 51.45
N PHE A 165 16.01 15.75 52.06
CA PHE A 165 17.31 16.11 51.49
C PHE A 165 17.87 15.09 50.49
N GLY A 166 17.41 13.84 50.53
CA GLY A 166 17.82 12.76 49.62
C GLY A 166 16.81 12.40 48.54
N GLY A 167 15.65 13.07 48.48
CA GLY A 167 14.59 12.79 47.51
C GLY A 167 14.92 13.26 46.08
N PRO A 168 14.58 12.48 45.03
CA PRO A 168 14.76 12.91 43.64
C PRO A 168 13.76 14.03 43.27
N GLY A 169 14.21 15.05 42.52
CA GLY A 169 13.35 16.09 41.93
C GLY A 169 13.86 17.53 42.07
N SER A 170 12.94 18.49 41.94
CA SER A 170 13.16 19.91 42.25
C SER A 170 13.20 20.15 43.77
N LEU A 171 12.27 19.55 44.51
CA LEU A 171 12.08 19.73 45.95
C LEU A 171 13.33 19.38 46.78
N GLY A 172 14.04 18.28 46.48
CA GLY A 172 15.27 17.91 47.19
C GLY A 172 16.42 18.92 46.99
N ARG A 173 16.51 19.49 45.78
CA ARG A 173 17.47 20.55 45.43
C ARG A 173 17.08 21.91 46.04
N ALA A 174 15.78 22.23 46.08
CA ALA A 174 15.27 23.41 46.76
C ALA A 174 15.49 23.33 48.29
N ALA A 175 15.27 22.17 48.90
CA ALA A 175 15.53 21.94 50.31
C ALA A 175 17.03 22.05 50.66
N SER A 176 17.93 21.49 49.84
CA SER A 176 19.37 21.63 50.07
C SER A 176 19.87 23.06 49.85
N ALA A 177 19.29 23.82 48.92
CA ALA A 177 19.57 25.25 48.73
C ALA A 177 19.16 26.12 49.95
N LEU A 178 18.29 25.65 50.83
CA LEU A 178 17.90 26.35 52.07
C LEU A 178 18.85 26.10 53.25
N LEU A 179 19.85 25.22 53.10
CA LEU A 179 20.86 25.02 54.14
C LEU A 179 21.72 26.28 54.31
N PRO A 180 22.03 26.72 55.55
CA PRO A 180 22.73 27.98 55.78
C PRO A 180 24.18 28.00 55.29
N TRP A 181 24.77 26.83 55.01
CA TRP A 181 26.10 26.66 54.43
C TRP A 181 26.08 26.36 52.92
N ALA A 182 24.91 26.32 52.27
CA ALA A 182 24.82 26.18 50.82
C ALA A 182 25.15 27.52 50.13
N GLY A 183 26.07 27.47 49.15
CA GLY A 183 26.41 28.62 48.31
C GLY A 183 25.26 28.99 47.35
N SER A 184 25.55 29.89 46.41
CA SER A 184 24.68 30.16 45.26
C SER A 184 24.52 28.88 44.44
N VAL A 185 23.31 28.33 44.40
CA VAL A 185 22.97 27.18 43.56
C VAL A 185 22.62 27.72 42.17
N GLU A 186 23.32 27.25 41.13
CA GLU A 186 22.97 27.63 39.76
C GLU A 186 21.50 27.28 39.47
N PRO A 187 20.73 28.18 38.82
CA PRO A 187 19.35 27.87 38.45
C PRO A 187 19.32 26.58 37.64
N PRO A 188 18.46 25.60 37.98
CA PRO A 188 18.39 24.34 37.23
C PRO A 188 17.81 24.54 35.82
N TYR A 189 17.35 25.74 35.49
CA TYR A 189 16.65 26.12 34.28
C TYR A 189 17.53 27.04 33.43
N GLY A 190 17.68 26.73 32.15
CA GLY A 190 18.46 27.54 31.21
C GLY A 190 17.85 27.53 29.81
N ILE A 191 18.22 28.49 28.98
CA ILE A 191 17.79 28.58 27.59
C ILE A 191 19.04 28.62 26.71
N GLU A 192 19.21 27.60 25.87
CA GLU A 192 20.26 27.59 24.85
C GLU A 192 19.71 28.23 23.57
N VAL A 193 20.47 29.16 22.98
CA VAL A 193 20.03 29.96 21.83
C VAL A 193 21.06 29.90 20.70
N LEU A 194 20.56 29.78 19.46
CA LEU A 194 21.34 29.74 18.23
C LEU A 194 20.80 30.80 17.24
N PRO A 195 21.64 31.49 16.45
CA PRO A 195 23.11 31.48 16.53
C PRO A 195 23.62 32.23 17.78
N ARG A 196 24.91 32.07 18.07
CA ARG A 196 25.66 32.97 18.98
C ARG A 196 26.07 34.25 18.23
N ASP A 197 26.94 35.06 18.84
CA ASP A 197 27.48 36.28 18.21
C ASP A 197 27.96 36.00 16.78
N THR A 198 27.42 36.74 15.80
CA THR A 198 27.60 36.44 14.37
C THR A 198 27.57 37.71 13.51
N VAL A 199 28.03 37.59 12.28
CA VAL A 199 28.00 38.66 11.27
C VAL A 199 27.15 38.18 10.09
N VAL A 200 26.14 38.97 9.71
CA VAL A 200 25.20 38.64 8.63
C VAL A 200 25.27 39.67 7.50
N ALA A 201 24.77 39.30 6.32
CA ALA A 201 24.68 40.22 5.18
C ALA A 201 23.59 41.28 5.42
N ARG A 202 23.82 42.51 4.96
CA ARG A 202 22.82 43.59 5.02
C ARG A 202 21.55 43.19 4.26
N GLY A 203 20.41 43.27 4.94
CA GLY A 203 19.10 42.91 4.42
C GLY A 203 18.78 41.41 4.44
N SER A 204 19.66 40.55 4.98
CA SER A 204 19.35 39.13 5.18
C SER A 204 18.37 38.89 6.33
N ASP A 205 17.69 37.74 6.28
CA ASP A 205 16.82 37.25 7.35
C ASP A 205 17.59 36.29 8.25
N LEU A 206 17.46 36.43 9.57
CA LEU A 206 18.13 35.54 10.54
C LEU A 206 17.11 34.66 11.29
N ARG A 207 17.27 33.34 11.18
CA ARG A 207 16.56 32.35 12.00
C ARG A 207 17.21 32.26 13.38
N VAL A 208 16.42 32.50 14.42
CA VAL A 208 16.79 32.31 15.83
C VAL A 208 16.10 31.05 16.35
N GLU A 209 16.85 30.14 16.94
CA GLU A 209 16.34 28.94 17.60
C GLU A 209 16.64 28.98 19.10
N ALA A 210 15.69 28.54 19.92
CA ALA A 210 15.83 28.43 21.36
C ALA A 210 15.40 27.04 21.85
N ARG A 211 16.19 26.49 22.78
CA ARG A 211 15.93 25.22 23.46
C ARG A 211 15.85 25.46 24.96
N LEU A 212 14.73 25.06 25.56
CA LEU A 212 14.55 25.11 27.02
C LEU A 212 15.27 23.92 27.67
N LEU A 213 15.99 24.17 28.76
CA LEU A 213 16.76 23.16 29.51
C LEU A 213 16.14 22.95 30.88
N ASN A 214 15.61 21.75 31.11
CA ASN A 214 14.97 21.29 32.36
C ASN A 214 13.64 21.98 32.75
N PHE A 215 13.01 22.73 31.85
CA PHE A 215 11.64 23.24 32.01
C PHE A 215 10.93 23.34 30.66
N ASP A 216 9.61 23.37 30.71
CA ASP A 216 8.73 23.61 29.56
C ASP A 216 7.94 24.92 29.79
N ALA A 217 7.65 25.65 28.71
CA ALA A 217 6.86 26.88 28.73
C ALA A 217 5.93 26.93 27.52
N SER A 218 4.66 27.30 27.74
CA SER A 218 3.68 27.52 26.65
C SER A 218 3.92 28.81 25.87
N GLU A 219 4.62 29.76 26.47
CA GLU A 219 4.94 31.07 25.88
C GLU A 219 6.46 31.30 25.99
N VAL A 220 7.07 31.56 24.83
CA VAL A 220 8.49 31.87 24.69
C VAL A 220 8.59 33.13 23.82
N GLU A 221 9.21 34.17 24.35
CA GLU A 221 9.34 35.47 23.69
C GLU A 221 10.80 35.73 23.30
N LEU A 222 11.00 36.20 22.07
CA LEU A 222 12.24 36.81 21.60
C LEU A 222 12.16 38.32 21.85
N ALA A 223 13.05 38.84 22.70
CA ALA A 223 13.24 40.27 22.91
C ALA A 223 14.40 40.78 22.03
N VAL A 224 14.13 41.78 21.21
CA VAL A 224 15.06 42.36 20.24
C VAL A 224 15.25 43.85 20.52
N LYS A 225 16.48 44.32 20.46
CA LYS A 225 16.86 45.72 20.54
C LYS A 225 17.67 46.08 19.30
N ARG A 226 17.27 47.17 18.63
CA ARG A 226 17.92 47.69 17.42
C ARG A 226 18.84 48.84 17.79
N GLU A 227 19.84 49.14 16.97
CA GLU A 227 20.69 50.31 17.21
C GLU A 227 19.88 51.63 17.14
N SER A 228 18.91 51.71 16.23
CA SER A 228 17.96 52.82 16.08
C SER A 228 16.95 53.02 17.22
N SER A 229 16.64 51.98 18.02
CA SER A 229 15.62 52.03 19.07
C SER A 229 16.14 51.51 20.42
N PRO A 230 16.16 52.33 21.49
CA PRO A 230 16.65 51.89 22.79
C PRO A 230 15.69 50.95 23.53
N GLU A 231 14.46 50.77 23.04
CA GLU A 231 13.43 49.89 23.64
C GLU A 231 13.56 48.44 23.16
N TRP A 232 13.05 47.50 23.95
CA TRP A 232 13.05 46.06 23.63
C TRP A 232 11.71 45.67 22.99
N GLU A 233 11.73 45.38 21.69
CA GLU A 233 10.60 44.80 20.94
C GLU A 233 10.46 43.32 21.33
N ARG A 234 9.26 42.87 21.72
CA ARG A 234 8.97 41.46 22.05
C ARG A 234 8.16 40.80 20.95
N ALA A 235 8.56 39.60 20.53
CA ALA A 235 7.85 38.78 19.56
C ALA A 235 7.74 37.32 20.05
N PRO A 236 6.58 36.65 19.92
CA PRO A 236 6.44 35.24 20.30
C PRO A 236 7.22 34.33 19.33
N MET A 237 7.81 33.26 19.86
CA MET A 237 8.48 32.21 19.08
C MET A 237 7.51 31.04 18.82
N THR A 238 7.56 30.46 17.62
CA THR A 238 6.76 29.29 17.22
C THR A 238 7.48 28.00 17.60
N VAL A 239 6.79 27.04 18.22
CA VAL A 239 7.36 25.71 18.50
C VAL A 239 7.33 24.83 17.25
N ASP A 240 8.44 24.12 17.00
CA ASP A 240 8.55 23.03 16.05
C ASP A 240 8.19 21.71 16.76
N GLU A 241 7.07 21.10 16.38
CA GLU A 241 6.52 19.89 17.03
C GLU A 241 7.40 18.65 16.87
N GLU A 242 8.25 18.56 15.83
CA GLU A 242 9.16 17.43 15.64
C GLU A 242 10.43 17.56 16.48
N THR A 243 10.98 18.78 16.61
CA THR A 243 12.30 19.00 17.23
C THR A 243 12.25 19.56 18.66
N GLY A 244 11.09 20.03 19.11
CA GLY A 244 10.91 20.65 20.43
C GLY A 244 11.68 21.97 20.59
N ARG A 245 12.02 22.64 19.48
CA ARG A 245 12.71 23.93 19.47
C ARG A 245 11.71 25.05 19.23
N HIS A 246 11.93 26.18 19.90
CA HIS A 246 11.22 27.41 19.59
C HIS A 246 11.99 28.18 18.53
N THR A 247 11.31 28.68 17.51
CA THR A 247 11.92 29.35 16.35
C THR A 247 11.28 30.72 16.10
N ALA A 248 12.08 31.68 15.66
CA ALA A 248 11.63 32.99 15.21
C ALA A 248 12.56 33.52 14.11
N PHE A 249 12.06 34.48 13.32
CA PHE A 249 12.82 35.07 12.21
C PHE A 249 12.95 36.59 12.39
N LEU A 250 14.19 37.08 12.38
CA LEU A 250 14.50 38.50 12.29
C LEU A 250 14.64 38.86 10.82
N LEU A 251 13.59 39.44 10.23
CA LEU A 251 13.55 39.77 8.81
C LEU A 251 14.30 41.07 8.49
N LYS A 252 15.00 41.10 7.35
CA LYS A 252 15.66 42.26 6.73
C LYS A 252 16.55 43.06 7.69
N LEU A 253 17.59 42.43 8.21
CA LEU A 253 18.56 43.06 9.11
C LEU A 253 19.40 44.15 8.40
N GLY A 254 18.96 45.41 8.52
CA GLY A 254 19.64 46.58 7.94
C GLY A 254 20.74 47.19 8.82
N GLU A 255 20.64 46.99 10.14
CA GLU A 255 21.50 47.55 11.19
C GLU A 255 21.84 46.46 12.25
N PRO A 256 22.90 46.65 13.06
CA PRO A 256 23.20 45.75 14.17
C PRO A 256 22.05 45.61 15.17
N VAL A 257 21.86 44.40 15.70
CA VAL A 257 20.82 44.10 16.70
C VAL A 257 21.38 43.30 17.87
N GLN A 258 20.80 43.51 19.04
CA GLN A 258 21.00 42.71 20.24
C GLN A 258 19.72 41.95 20.55
N PHE A 259 19.78 40.67 20.89
CA PHE A 259 18.59 39.92 21.25
C PHE A 259 18.82 38.95 22.42
N PHE A 260 17.75 38.63 23.13
CA PHE A 260 17.68 37.54 24.09
C PHE A 260 16.30 36.88 24.05
N VAL A 261 16.24 35.61 24.41
CA VAL A 261 15.00 34.84 24.58
C VAL A 261 14.62 34.77 26.06
N GLU A 262 13.32 34.97 26.36
CA GLU A 262 12.70 34.89 27.67
C GLU A 262 11.56 33.85 27.65
N ALA A 263 11.54 32.92 28.60
CA ALA A 263 10.51 31.88 28.72
C ALA A 263 10.16 31.66 30.18
N ALA A 264 8.88 31.77 30.54
CA ALA A 264 8.40 31.59 31.93
C ALA A 264 9.20 32.37 33.02
N GLY A 265 9.77 33.54 32.66
CA GLY A 265 10.60 34.39 33.53
C GLY A 265 12.10 34.04 33.57
N VAL A 266 12.54 32.99 32.88
CA VAL A 266 13.96 32.67 32.68
C VAL A 266 14.46 33.43 31.44
N ARG A 267 15.63 34.07 31.52
CA ARG A 267 16.27 34.79 30.40
C ARG A 267 17.59 34.12 29.98
N SER A 268 17.82 34.11 28.67
CA SER A 268 19.11 33.75 28.07
C SER A 268 20.12 34.90 28.11
N GLN A 269 21.36 34.64 27.68
CA GLN A 269 22.38 35.67 27.48
C GLN A 269 22.04 36.57 26.29
N VAL A 270 22.48 37.83 26.33
CA VAL A 270 22.31 38.77 25.21
C VAL A 270 23.31 38.45 24.11
N ILE A 271 22.81 38.24 22.90
CA ILE A 271 23.58 37.91 21.69
C ILE A 271 23.65 39.13 20.78
N ASN A 272 24.80 39.36 20.15
CA ASN A 272 25.06 40.50 19.26
C ASN A 272 25.15 40.03 17.80
N VAL A 273 24.36 40.64 16.93
CA VAL A 273 24.38 40.39 15.49
C VAL A 273 24.87 41.64 14.78
N ASN A 274 26.03 41.55 14.14
CA ASN A 274 26.57 42.63 13.32
C ASN A 274 26.17 42.46 11.85
N VAL A 275 26.04 43.58 11.14
CA VAL A 275 25.64 43.61 9.73
C VAL A 275 26.79 44.13 8.87
N ALA A 276 27.15 43.38 7.83
CA ALA A 276 28.24 43.73 6.92
C ALA A 276 27.87 43.51 5.45
N ASP A 277 28.56 44.21 4.54
CA ASP A 277 28.38 44.08 3.11
C ASP A 277 29.35 43.00 2.58
N LEU A 278 28.83 41.78 2.36
CA LEU A 278 29.60 40.60 1.97
C LEU A 278 29.64 40.43 0.44
N PRO A 279 30.78 40.03 -0.17
CA PRO A 279 30.87 39.84 -1.61
C PRO A 279 30.01 38.67 -2.08
N TYR A 280 29.17 38.92 -3.09
CA TYR A 280 28.37 37.92 -3.79
C TYR A 280 28.70 37.92 -5.29
N VAL A 281 28.38 36.81 -5.97
CA VAL A 281 28.48 36.64 -7.43
C VAL A 281 27.45 37.53 -8.12
N GLN A 282 27.91 38.55 -8.83
CA GLN A 282 27.05 39.41 -9.64
C GLN A 282 26.72 38.74 -10.98
N ASP A 283 27.74 38.24 -11.69
CA ASP A 283 27.60 37.56 -12.98
C ASP A 283 28.46 36.29 -13.02
N ILE A 284 27.95 35.26 -13.69
CA ILE A 284 28.64 33.98 -13.95
C ILE A 284 28.58 33.64 -15.44
N ALA A 285 29.69 33.18 -15.99
CA ALA A 285 29.82 32.73 -17.38
C ALA A 285 30.54 31.37 -17.42
N LEU A 286 30.01 30.46 -18.23
CA LEU A 286 30.47 29.08 -18.38
C LEU A 286 30.96 28.87 -19.81
N GLU A 287 32.25 28.53 -19.98
CA GLU A 287 32.84 28.15 -21.27
C GLU A 287 33.02 26.62 -21.31
N TYR A 288 32.19 25.94 -22.10
CA TYR A 288 32.18 24.50 -22.29
C TYR A 288 33.16 24.09 -23.40
N ARG A 289 34.07 23.16 -23.10
CA ARG A 289 35.01 22.54 -24.04
C ARG A 289 34.75 21.04 -24.09
N PHE A 290 33.93 20.64 -25.06
CA PHE A 290 33.47 19.26 -25.26
C PHE A 290 34.61 18.29 -25.63
N PRO A 291 34.43 16.98 -25.43
CA PRO A 291 35.37 15.95 -25.88
C PRO A 291 35.58 15.97 -27.41
N ALA A 292 36.80 15.69 -27.86
CA ALA A 292 37.19 15.82 -29.27
C ALA A 292 36.40 14.93 -30.26
N TYR A 293 35.81 13.81 -29.79
CA TYR A 293 35.01 12.92 -30.64
C TYR A 293 33.66 13.54 -31.05
N THR A 294 33.14 14.50 -30.28
CA THR A 294 31.83 15.13 -30.51
C THR A 294 31.81 16.09 -31.70
N GLY A 295 32.98 16.54 -32.16
CA GLY A 295 33.12 17.56 -33.20
C GLY A 295 32.58 18.97 -32.83
N LEU A 296 32.08 19.17 -31.60
CA LEU A 296 31.46 20.42 -31.18
C LEU A 296 32.49 21.53 -30.93
N ALA A 297 32.17 22.74 -31.39
CA ALA A 297 32.94 23.94 -31.06
C ALA A 297 32.70 24.35 -29.58
N PRO A 298 33.65 25.05 -28.93
CA PRO A 298 33.46 25.56 -27.58
C PRO A 298 32.26 26.51 -27.49
N GLN A 299 31.43 26.33 -26.47
CA GLN A 299 30.21 27.12 -26.26
C GLN A 299 30.36 27.97 -24.99
N ARG A 300 29.99 29.25 -25.05
CA ARG A 300 29.92 30.15 -23.89
C ARG A 300 28.46 30.44 -23.56
N VAL A 301 28.10 30.28 -22.29
CA VAL A 301 26.76 30.57 -21.73
C VAL A 301 26.94 31.55 -20.57
N GLU A 302 26.10 32.57 -20.47
CA GLU A 302 26.19 33.61 -19.45
C GLU A 302 24.86 33.70 -18.67
N GLY A 303 24.95 33.97 -17.36
CA GLY A 303 23.76 34.12 -16.49
C GLY A 303 23.18 32.82 -15.91
N THR A 304 23.71 31.66 -16.27
CA THR A 304 23.35 30.36 -15.69
C THR A 304 24.56 29.77 -14.97
N GLY A 305 24.39 29.39 -13.70
CA GLY A 305 25.44 28.71 -12.93
C GLY A 305 25.35 27.19 -13.00
N ASP A 306 24.18 26.62 -13.32
CA ASP A 306 24.02 25.17 -13.48
C ASP A 306 24.77 24.67 -14.73
N ILE A 307 25.41 23.52 -14.58
CA ILE A 307 26.26 22.90 -15.59
C ILE A 307 25.59 21.60 -16.04
N ALA A 308 25.21 21.51 -17.31
CA ALA A 308 24.74 20.28 -17.93
C ALA A 308 25.54 20.01 -19.22
N ALA A 309 26.40 18.99 -19.22
CA ALA A 309 27.20 18.61 -20.38
C ALA A 309 27.73 17.17 -20.29
N LEU A 310 28.22 16.66 -21.42
CA LEU A 310 28.77 15.31 -21.53
C LEU A 310 29.91 15.05 -20.53
N ARG A 311 29.98 13.81 -20.04
CA ARG A 311 31.11 13.33 -19.24
C ARG A 311 32.45 13.56 -19.96
N GLY A 312 33.43 14.07 -19.23
CA GLY A 312 34.76 14.46 -19.73
C GLY A 312 34.83 15.86 -20.34
N THR A 313 33.70 16.59 -20.45
CA THR A 313 33.70 18.02 -20.80
C THR A 313 34.49 18.81 -19.76
N ARG A 314 35.26 19.81 -20.24
CA ARG A 314 35.93 20.78 -19.37
C ARG A 314 35.16 22.09 -19.41
N VAL A 315 34.75 22.56 -18.25
CA VAL A 315 33.94 23.78 -18.07
C VAL A 315 34.79 24.81 -17.35
N ARG A 316 35.07 25.92 -18.00
CA ARG A 316 35.72 27.07 -17.37
C ARG A 316 34.65 28.00 -16.81
N VAL A 317 34.63 28.13 -15.50
CA VAL A 317 33.68 28.95 -14.74
C VAL A 317 34.32 30.31 -14.47
N GLU A 318 33.84 31.35 -15.14
CA GLU A 318 34.26 32.75 -14.99
C GLU A 318 33.23 33.51 -14.14
N VAL A 319 33.67 34.20 -13.09
CA VAL A 319 32.82 34.83 -12.08
C VAL A 319 33.21 36.28 -11.86
N THR A 320 32.21 37.17 -11.84
CA THR A 320 32.35 38.59 -11.51
C THR A 320 31.70 38.87 -10.14
N PRO A 321 32.48 39.14 -9.08
CA PRO A 321 31.97 39.46 -7.75
C PRO A 321 31.70 40.96 -7.57
N THR A 322 30.72 41.30 -6.72
CA THR A 322 30.28 42.69 -6.44
C THR A 322 31.33 43.54 -5.73
N VAL A 323 32.24 42.93 -4.98
CA VAL A 323 33.40 43.57 -4.33
C VAL A 323 34.63 42.69 -4.57
N PRO A 324 35.81 43.23 -4.94
CA PRO A 324 37.00 42.44 -5.22
C PRO A 324 37.41 41.54 -4.04
N PRO A 325 37.35 40.20 -4.17
CA PRO A 325 37.79 39.27 -3.12
C PRO A 325 39.30 39.10 -3.14
N ALA A 326 39.89 38.66 -2.02
CA ALA A 326 41.33 38.37 -1.99
C ALA A 326 41.66 37.07 -2.73
N ARG A 327 40.77 36.07 -2.64
CA ARG A 327 40.80 34.78 -3.35
C ARG A 327 39.38 34.25 -3.55
N GLY A 328 39.20 33.35 -4.51
CA GLY A 328 37.99 32.54 -4.64
C GLY A 328 38.31 31.07 -4.87
N MET A 329 37.37 30.21 -4.52
CA MET A 329 37.41 28.77 -4.75
C MET A 329 36.02 28.25 -5.11
N LEU A 330 35.96 27.30 -6.03
CA LEU A 330 34.78 26.48 -6.26
C LEU A 330 34.82 25.32 -5.27
N VAL A 331 33.76 25.14 -4.49
CA VAL A 331 33.62 24.02 -3.54
C VAL A 331 32.57 23.07 -4.08
N ILE A 332 32.98 21.84 -4.36
CA ILE A 332 32.16 20.76 -4.94
C ILE A 332 31.82 19.77 -3.82
N ASP A 333 30.53 19.41 -3.70
CA ASP A 333 30.00 18.48 -2.69
C ASP A 333 30.52 18.71 -1.26
N ALA A 334 30.73 19.97 -0.91
CA ALA A 334 31.28 20.46 0.36
C ALA A 334 32.66 19.90 0.77
N ARG A 335 33.40 19.25 -0.15
CA ARG A 335 34.71 18.61 0.15
C ARG A 335 35.79 18.98 -0.84
N ASP A 336 35.55 18.77 -2.12
CA ASP A 336 36.55 19.02 -3.15
C ASP A 336 36.60 20.52 -3.45
N THR A 337 37.81 21.06 -3.61
CA THR A 337 38.01 22.51 -3.80
C THR A 337 38.92 22.78 -4.99
N VAL A 338 38.43 23.59 -5.93
CA VAL A 338 39.18 24.08 -7.08
C VAL A 338 39.47 25.55 -6.85
N ALA A 339 40.75 25.91 -6.77
CA ALA A 339 41.16 27.31 -6.64
C ALA A 339 40.82 28.08 -7.92
N MET A 340 40.34 29.32 -7.77
CA MET A 340 40.09 30.21 -8.91
C MET A 340 41.25 31.19 -9.08
N GLU A 341 41.69 31.39 -10.31
CA GLU A 341 42.74 32.34 -10.68
C GLU A 341 42.13 33.68 -11.12
N PRO A 342 42.78 34.83 -10.82
CA PRO A 342 42.31 36.13 -11.29
C PRO A 342 42.47 36.29 -12.81
N VAL A 343 41.41 36.76 -13.47
CA VAL A 343 41.37 37.03 -14.91
C VAL A 343 41.06 38.52 -15.11
N GLY A 344 42.11 39.33 -15.23
CA GLY A 344 42.01 40.78 -15.20
C GLY A 344 41.87 41.34 -13.78
N GLU A 345 41.35 42.57 -13.64
CA GLU A 345 41.30 43.28 -12.35
C GLU A 345 40.07 42.92 -11.49
N SER A 346 39.00 42.36 -12.07
CA SER A 346 37.70 42.23 -11.40
C SER A 346 37.00 40.87 -11.59
N LYS A 347 37.67 39.86 -12.15
CA LYS A 347 37.07 38.53 -12.38
C LYS A 347 37.97 37.40 -11.87
N LEU A 348 37.34 36.27 -11.54
CA LEU A 348 38.00 35.02 -11.18
C LEU A 348 37.56 33.91 -12.15
N ALA A 349 38.46 32.98 -12.48
CA ALA A 349 38.11 31.79 -13.26
C ALA A 349 38.66 30.50 -12.64
N GLY A 350 37.86 29.44 -12.64
CA GLY A 350 38.28 28.07 -12.33
C GLY A 350 37.97 27.12 -13.49
N GLU A 351 38.73 26.03 -13.63
CA GLU A 351 38.45 24.97 -14.62
C GLU A 351 37.99 23.71 -13.90
N LEU A 352 36.79 23.23 -14.26
CA LEU A 352 36.16 22.02 -13.76
C LEU A 352 36.12 20.96 -14.86
N ARG A 353 36.38 19.69 -14.51
CA ARG A 353 36.20 18.55 -15.41
C ARG A 353 35.02 17.71 -14.91
N LEU A 354 34.06 17.45 -15.79
CA LEU A 354 32.85 16.70 -15.44
C LEU A 354 33.13 15.19 -15.46
N GLU A 355 33.02 14.55 -14.30
CA GLU A 355 33.17 13.09 -14.15
C GLU A 355 32.03 12.43 -13.37
N LYS A 356 31.32 13.20 -12.54
CA LYS A 356 30.18 12.77 -11.72
C LYS A 356 29.21 13.93 -11.55
N GLU A 357 27.93 13.59 -11.37
CA GLU A 357 26.91 14.50 -10.87
C GLU A 357 27.25 15.01 -9.46
N GLY A 358 26.76 16.20 -9.10
CA GLY A 358 27.00 16.81 -7.79
C GLY A 358 26.54 18.27 -7.73
N PHE A 359 26.98 19.00 -6.71
CA PHE A 359 26.70 20.43 -6.56
C PHE A 359 27.99 21.21 -6.35
N TYR A 360 28.06 22.43 -6.89
CA TYR A 360 29.17 23.34 -6.63
C TYR A 360 28.70 24.73 -6.19
N ARG A 361 29.52 25.39 -5.36
CA ARG A 361 29.28 26.77 -4.90
C ARG A 361 30.57 27.59 -4.96
N VAL A 362 30.45 28.90 -5.17
CA VAL A 362 31.57 29.84 -5.13
C VAL A 362 31.76 30.33 -3.69
N VAL A 363 32.99 30.20 -3.17
CA VAL A 363 33.38 30.72 -1.85
C VAL A 363 34.51 31.71 -2.02
N PHE A 364 34.36 32.89 -1.41
CA PHE A 364 35.36 33.95 -1.40
C PHE A 364 36.12 34.00 -0.07
N GLU A 365 37.40 34.33 -0.12
CA GLU A 365 38.19 34.71 1.05
C GLU A 365 38.32 36.23 1.12
N THR A 366 38.03 36.82 2.28
CA THR A 366 38.06 38.28 2.50
C THR A 366 38.92 38.64 3.70
N ALA A 367 39.29 39.93 3.83
CA ALA A 367 40.02 40.41 5.00
C ALA A 367 39.21 40.35 6.32
N ILE A 368 37.88 40.30 6.23
CA ILE A 368 36.95 40.33 7.37
C ILE A 368 36.58 38.90 7.81
N ALA A 369 36.33 38.01 6.84
CA ALA A 369 35.94 36.62 7.08
C ALA A 369 36.71 35.67 6.17
N LYS A 370 37.29 34.61 6.76
CA LYS A 370 38.15 33.62 6.06
C LYS A 370 37.42 32.86 4.95
N ARG A 371 36.10 32.64 5.06
CA ARG A 371 35.26 32.04 4.04
C ARG A 371 33.90 32.73 4.04
N VAL A 372 33.50 33.23 2.89
CA VAL A 372 32.19 33.84 2.62
C VAL A 372 31.57 33.06 1.47
N VAL A 373 30.36 32.52 1.66
CA VAL A 373 29.63 31.87 0.56
C VAL A 373 29.11 32.96 -0.36
N GLY A 374 29.59 32.96 -1.61
CA GLY A 374 29.33 34.01 -2.59
C GLY A 374 28.22 33.69 -3.60
N SER A 375 27.82 32.42 -3.73
CA SER A 375 26.74 31.97 -4.61
C SER A 375 25.79 30.99 -3.91
N PRO A 376 24.60 30.75 -4.46
CA PRO A 376 23.83 29.54 -4.22
C PRO A 376 24.60 28.27 -4.61
N ASP A 377 24.04 27.11 -4.27
CA ASP A 377 24.51 25.81 -4.74
C ASP A 377 23.97 25.56 -6.15
N TYR A 378 24.87 25.44 -7.12
CA TYR A 378 24.58 25.16 -8.53
C TYR A 378 24.72 23.67 -8.82
N ILE A 379 23.90 23.17 -9.75
CA ILE A 379 23.84 21.75 -10.10
C ILE A 379 24.91 21.39 -11.14
N ILE A 380 25.53 20.22 -10.98
CA ILE A 380 26.34 19.55 -12.01
C ILE A 380 25.56 18.31 -12.47
N ASP A 381 25.05 18.39 -13.69
CA ASP A 381 24.42 17.29 -14.42
C ASP A 381 25.40 16.75 -15.48
N VAL A 382 25.68 15.44 -15.44
CA VAL A 382 26.68 14.80 -16.30
C VAL A 382 25.97 13.89 -17.28
N LEU A 383 25.82 14.40 -18.50
CA LEU A 383 25.13 13.68 -19.56
C LEU A 383 25.99 12.51 -20.05
N GLU A 384 25.37 11.34 -20.21
CA GLU A 384 25.99 10.20 -20.88
C GLU A 384 25.68 10.23 -22.38
N ASP A 385 26.70 9.85 -23.14
CA ASP A 385 26.70 9.76 -24.60
C ASP A 385 26.04 8.43 -25.05
N GLN A 386 25.13 8.50 -26.03
CA GLN A 386 24.27 7.38 -26.42
C GLN A 386 24.96 6.48 -27.46
N PRO A 387 24.74 5.15 -27.44
CA PRO A 387 25.26 4.27 -28.47
C PRO A 387 24.51 4.43 -29.81
N PRO A 388 25.18 4.21 -30.96
CA PRO A 388 24.58 4.38 -32.27
C PRO A 388 23.43 3.39 -32.51
N GLY A 389 22.31 3.87 -33.03
CA GLY A 389 21.15 3.05 -33.39
C GLY A 389 21.34 2.36 -34.73
N VAL A 390 21.37 1.02 -34.76
CA VAL A 390 21.61 0.21 -35.98
C VAL A 390 20.39 -0.61 -36.36
N ARG A 391 20.00 -0.58 -37.64
CA ARG A 391 18.87 -1.37 -38.18
C ARG A 391 19.18 -1.96 -39.55
N MET A 392 18.65 -3.16 -39.81
CA MET A 392 18.56 -3.67 -41.19
C MET A 392 17.38 -3.00 -41.89
N VAL A 393 17.64 -2.30 -42.99
CA VAL A 393 16.62 -1.62 -43.80
C VAL A 393 15.98 -2.62 -44.77
N THR A 394 16.83 -3.33 -45.52
CA THR A 394 16.40 -4.31 -46.51
C THR A 394 17.18 -5.60 -46.31
N PRO A 395 16.54 -6.78 -46.16
CA PRO A 395 15.20 -6.97 -45.64
C PRO A 395 15.20 -6.83 -44.12
N GLY A 396 14.30 -6.02 -43.55
CA GLY A 396 14.10 -5.94 -42.09
C GLY A 396 13.34 -7.13 -41.48
N ARG A 397 13.52 -8.35 -42.02
CA ARG A 397 12.84 -9.58 -41.61
C ARG A 397 13.55 -10.83 -42.14
N ASP A 398 13.26 -11.97 -41.52
CA ASP A 398 13.62 -13.28 -42.06
C ASP A 398 13.03 -13.49 -43.46
N LEU A 399 13.81 -14.11 -44.36
CA LEU A 399 13.39 -14.46 -45.71
C LEU A 399 13.53 -15.97 -45.97
N ASN A 400 12.60 -16.51 -46.77
CA ASN A 400 12.71 -17.87 -47.31
C ASN A 400 13.27 -17.79 -48.73
N VAL A 401 14.53 -18.19 -48.91
CA VAL A 401 15.34 -17.99 -50.12
C VAL A 401 15.63 -19.32 -50.82
N THR A 402 15.89 -19.30 -52.11
CA THR A 402 16.41 -20.46 -52.84
C THR A 402 17.93 -20.52 -52.78
N ALA A 403 18.53 -21.69 -52.99
CA ALA A 403 19.99 -21.90 -52.92
C ALA A 403 20.81 -21.15 -53.99
N VAL A 404 20.14 -20.50 -54.94
CA VAL A 404 20.73 -19.73 -56.06
C VAL A 404 20.19 -18.30 -56.12
N GLU A 405 19.64 -17.79 -55.02
CA GLU A 405 19.06 -16.45 -54.95
C GLU A 405 20.14 -15.41 -54.61
N GLU A 406 20.10 -14.24 -55.26
CA GLU A 406 20.91 -13.07 -54.89
C GLU A 406 20.14 -12.23 -53.87
N VAL A 407 20.66 -12.07 -52.66
CA VAL A 407 19.98 -11.36 -51.57
C VAL A 407 20.70 -10.05 -51.27
N TYR A 408 20.10 -8.93 -51.67
CA TYR A 408 20.59 -7.61 -51.30
C TYR A 408 20.26 -7.30 -49.83
N LEU A 409 21.30 -7.08 -49.03
CA LEU A 409 21.22 -6.66 -47.64
C LEU A 409 21.62 -5.18 -47.53
N GLU A 410 20.86 -4.38 -46.79
CA GLU A 410 21.11 -2.97 -46.55
C GLU A 410 20.94 -2.66 -45.06
N ALA A 411 21.94 -2.01 -44.47
CA ALA A 411 21.93 -1.58 -43.09
C ALA A 411 22.05 -0.05 -43.00
N ALA A 412 21.38 0.53 -42.01
CA ALA A 412 21.50 1.92 -41.64
C ALA A 412 21.91 2.05 -40.17
N ALA A 413 22.76 3.04 -39.88
CA ALA A 413 23.13 3.45 -38.53
C ALA A 413 22.98 4.96 -38.36
N GLU A 414 22.39 5.36 -37.24
CA GLU A 414 22.13 6.74 -36.85
C GLU A 414 22.78 7.03 -35.48
N ASP A 415 23.38 8.20 -35.33
CA ASP A 415 24.12 8.61 -34.13
C ASP A 415 24.09 10.15 -33.98
N ASP A 416 24.11 10.67 -32.75
CA ASP A 416 24.00 12.11 -32.49
C ASP A 416 25.31 12.88 -32.76
N TYR A 417 26.46 12.27 -32.43
CA TYR A 417 27.80 12.80 -32.71
C TYR A 417 28.42 12.24 -34.01
N GLY A 418 28.10 11.01 -34.40
CA GLY A 418 28.30 10.47 -35.75
C GLY A 418 28.98 9.10 -35.80
N VAL A 419 28.40 8.20 -36.60
CA VAL A 419 28.91 6.86 -36.90
C VAL A 419 30.23 6.94 -37.66
N THR A 420 31.29 6.36 -37.11
CA THR A 420 32.60 6.27 -37.79
C THR A 420 32.75 5.00 -38.64
N ARG A 421 32.02 3.93 -38.27
CA ARG A 421 32.07 2.64 -38.96
C ARG A 421 30.72 1.93 -38.95
N LEU A 422 30.38 1.31 -40.09
CA LEU A 422 29.28 0.37 -40.24
C LEU A 422 29.81 -0.92 -40.89
N GLU A 423 29.52 -2.07 -40.28
CA GLU A 423 29.93 -3.39 -40.74
C GLU A 423 28.71 -4.31 -40.80
N LEU A 424 28.61 -5.14 -41.84
CA LEU A 424 27.67 -6.25 -41.93
C LEU A 424 28.39 -7.52 -41.47
N VAL A 425 27.78 -8.28 -40.56
CA VAL A 425 28.28 -9.56 -40.09
C VAL A 425 27.31 -10.66 -40.52
N TYR A 426 27.82 -11.76 -41.05
CA TYR A 426 27.00 -12.92 -41.41
C TYR A 426 27.73 -14.24 -41.15
N SER A 427 26.97 -15.28 -40.84
CA SER A 427 27.46 -16.65 -40.71
C SER A 427 26.57 -17.61 -41.49
N VAL A 428 27.18 -18.64 -42.07
CA VAL A 428 26.50 -19.72 -42.81
C VAL A 428 26.49 -20.96 -41.92
N ASN A 429 25.31 -21.50 -41.65
CA ASN A 429 25.12 -22.72 -40.85
C ASN A 429 25.84 -22.70 -39.47
N GLY A 430 25.90 -21.55 -38.81
CA GLY A 430 26.56 -21.40 -37.49
C GLY A 430 28.07 -21.64 -37.50
N GLY A 431 28.73 -21.39 -38.63
CA GLY A 431 30.19 -21.35 -38.76
C GLY A 431 30.82 -20.02 -38.32
N GLU A 432 32.08 -19.78 -38.68
CA GLU A 432 32.79 -18.53 -38.36
C GLU A 432 32.11 -17.31 -38.99
N GLU A 433 31.99 -16.24 -38.20
CA GLU A 433 31.44 -14.96 -38.64
C GLU A 433 32.33 -14.29 -39.70
N ARG A 434 31.72 -13.85 -40.81
CA ARG A 434 32.36 -13.02 -41.83
C ARG A 434 31.91 -11.58 -41.69
N VAL A 435 32.87 -10.66 -41.73
CA VAL A 435 32.64 -9.22 -41.55
C VAL A 435 32.92 -8.48 -42.86
N VAL A 436 31.94 -7.69 -43.32
CA VAL A 436 32.04 -6.83 -44.51
C VAL A 436 31.91 -5.38 -44.06
N SER A 437 32.89 -4.54 -44.39
CA SER A 437 32.79 -3.10 -44.10
C SER A 437 31.84 -2.43 -45.10
N LEU A 438 30.71 -1.92 -44.61
CA LEU A 438 29.75 -1.15 -45.39
C LEU A 438 30.13 0.34 -45.45
N TYR A 439 30.72 0.86 -44.37
CA TYR A 439 31.21 2.23 -44.27
C TYR A 439 32.39 2.35 -43.31
N SER A 440 33.35 3.19 -43.67
CA SER A 440 34.35 3.75 -42.76
C SER A 440 34.68 5.18 -43.17
N GLY A 441 34.73 6.11 -42.21
CA GLY A 441 34.95 7.53 -42.52
C GLY A 441 34.95 8.46 -41.31
N ALA A 442 35.07 9.76 -41.58
CA ALA A 442 34.86 10.80 -40.57
C ALA A 442 33.36 10.86 -40.22
N GLY A 443 33.06 10.81 -38.93
CA GLY A 443 31.72 10.55 -38.38
C GLY A 443 30.58 11.28 -39.08
N ARG A 444 29.58 10.53 -39.55
CA ARG A 444 28.33 11.07 -40.10
C ARG A 444 27.17 10.66 -39.20
N ARG A 445 26.22 11.58 -38.99
CA ARG A 445 25.02 11.33 -38.16
C ARG A 445 24.13 10.21 -38.69
N GLU A 446 24.10 10.01 -40.00
CA GLU A 446 23.38 8.92 -40.65
C GLU A 446 24.29 8.30 -41.70
N VAL A 447 24.33 6.97 -41.71
CA VAL A 447 25.14 6.15 -42.62
C VAL A 447 24.29 4.97 -43.08
N THR A 448 24.16 4.80 -44.39
CA THR A 448 23.54 3.62 -45.02
C THR A 448 24.55 2.94 -45.94
N GLY A 449 24.56 1.61 -45.94
CA GLY A 449 25.36 0.82 -46.87
C GLY A 449 24.74 -0.54 -47.12
N GLY A 450 24.98 -1.10 -48.30
CA GLY A 450 24.42 -2.39 -48.70
C GLY A 450 25.43 -3.31 -49.37
N TYR A 451 25.12 -4.60 -49.34
CA TYR A 451 25.95 -5.70 -49.82
C TYR A 451 25.06 -6.85 -50.30
N THR A 452 25.38 -7.45 -51.45
CA THR A 452 24.62 -8.59 -52.01
C THR A 452 25.28 -9.90 -51.60
N LEU A 453 24.49 -10.82 -51.03
CA LEU A 453 24.90 -12.21 -50.81
C LEU A 453 24.55 -13.06 -52.05
N PHE A 454 25.57 -13.65 -52.67
CA PHE A 454 25.43 -14.61 -53.76
C PHE A 454 25.35 -16.03 -53.17
N LEU A 455 24.13 -16.52 -52.91
CA LEU A 455 23.93 -17.79 -52.20
C LEU A 455 24.44 -19.02 -52.98
N GLU A 456 24.51 -18.89 -54.31
CA GLU A 456 25.03 -19.92 -55.23
C GLU A 456 26.47 -20.34 -54.92
N GLU A 457 27.31 -19.43 -54.39
CA GLU A 457 28.70 -19.73 -54.04
C GLU A 457 28.84 -20.78 -52.93
N TRP A 458 27.80 -20.96 -52.09
CA TRP A 458 27.87 -21.75 -50.87
C TRP A 458 27.21 -23.13 -51.01
N SER A 459 26.68 -23.47 -52.19
CA SER A 459 26.12 -24.80 -52.50
C SER A 459 25.07 -25.28 -51.49
N LEU A 460 24.22 -24.36 -51.03
CA LEU A 460 23.27 -24.56 -49.94
C LEU A 460 22.20 -25.61 -50.28
N LYS A 461 21.73 -26.31 -49.26
CA LYS A 461 20.65 -27.31 -49.34
C LYS A 461 19.38 -26.83 -48.64
N PRO A 462 18.20 -27.38 -48.99
CA PRO A 462 16.98 -27.16 -48.20
C PRO A 462 17.21 -27.45 -46.70
N GLY A 463 16.86 -26.49 -45.85
CA GLY A 463 17.12 -26.55 -44.40
C GLY A 463 18.44 -25.91 -43.93
N ASP A 464 19.30 -25.46 -44.84
CA ASP A 464 20.44 -24.59 -44.48
C ASP A 464 19.97 -23.17 -44.15
N LEU A 465 20.78 -22.46 -43.35
CA LEU A 465 20.49 -21.08 -42.93
C LEU A 465 21.71 -20.16 -43.05
N VAL A 466 21.43 -18.89 -43.30
CA VAL A 466 22.41 -17.80 -43.21
C VAL A 466 21.89 -16.81 -42.17
N SER A 467 22.62 -16.63 -41.08
CA SER A 467 22.34 -15.61 -40.07
C SER A 467 23.09 -14.33 -40.42
N TYR A 468 22.47 -13.17 -40.22
CA TYR A 468 23.11 -11.88 -40.47
C TYR A 468 22.60 -10.77 -39.54
N TYR A 469 23.48 -9.82 -39.25
CA TYR A 469 23.20 -8.60 -38.49
C TYR A 469 24.19 -7.50 -38.88
N ALA A 470 23.86 -6.23 -38.64
CA ALA A 470 24.80 -5.13 -38.80
C ALA A 470 25.34 -4.68 -37.45
N ARG A 471 26.56 -4.11 -37.43
CA ARG A 471 27.13 -3.45 -36.26
C ARG A 471 27.77 -2.11 -36.62
N ALA A 472 27.61 -1.12 -35.75
CA ALA A 472 28.17 0.22 -35.92
C ALA A 472 28.99 0.66 -34.71
N ALA A 473 29.93 1.57 -34.96
CA ALA A 473 30.76 2.18 -33.93
C ALA A 473 30.77 3.71 -34.10
N ASP A 474 30.69 4.41 -32.96
CA ASP A 474 30.80 5.86 -32.83
C ASP A 474 32.29 6.32 -32.91
N GLY A 475 32.59 7.56 -32.51
CA GLY A 475 33.95 8.10 -32.40
C GLY A 475 34.59 8.00 -31.02
N ARG A 476 33.90 7.44 -30.02
CA ARG A 476 34.32 7.38 -28.62
C ARG A 476 35.36 6.27 -28.44
N ARG A 477 36.43 6.56 -27.69
CA ARG A 477 37.43 5.52 -27.36
C ARG A 477 36.87 4.56 -26.32
N GLY A 478 36.70 3.29 -26.71
CA GLY A 478 36.27 2.22 -25.81
C GLY A 478 34.76 2.06 -25.70
N SER A 479 33.98 2.66 -26.60
CA SER A 479 32.61 2.21 -26.88
C SER A 479 32.64 0.79 -27.48
N GLU A 480 31.69 -0.04 -27.08
CA GLU A 480 31.44 -1.32 -27.74
C GLU A 480 30.59 -1.08 -29.00
N ALA A 481 30.86 -1.83 -30.08
CA ALA A 481 30.09 -1.70 -31.30
C ALA A 481 28.65 -2.17 -31.08
N THR A 482 27.67 -1.34 -31.40
CA THR A 482 26.25 -1.68 -31.22
C THR A 482 25.75 -2.47 -32.43
N ALA A 483 25.05 -3.58 -32.19
CA ALA A 483 24.49 -4.43 -33.24
C ALA A 483 23.00 -4.14 -33.50
N SER A 484 22.49 -4.54 -34.67
CA SER A 484 21.05 -4.62 -34.98
C SER A 484 20.40 -5.82 -34.27
N ASP A 485 19.15 -6.15 -34.59
CA ASP A 485 18.63 -7.51 -34.41
C ASP A 485 19.32 -8.49 -35.37
N ILE A 486 19.32 -9.78 -35.02
CA ILE A 486 19.77 -10.88 -35.87
C ILE A 486 18.61 -11.42 -36.71
N TYR A 487 18.87 -11.66 -37.99
CA TYR A 487 17.90 -12.15 -38.96
C TYR A 487 18.41 -13.40 -39.69
N PHE A 488 17.49 -14.16 -40.27
CA PHE A 488 17.78 -15.46 -40.89
C PHE A 488 17.27 -15.54 -42.34
N LEU A 489 18.14 -15.98 -43.25
CA LEU A 489 17.76 -16.45 -44.58
C LEU A 489 17.64 -17.98 -44.52
N LYS A 490 16.41 -18.49 -44.66
CA LYS A 490 16.08 -19.93 -44.58
C LYS A 490 16.04 -20.51 -46.00
N VAL A 491 16.85 -21.52 -46.29
CA VAL A 491 16.94 -22.10 -47.64
C VAL A 491 15.81 -23.12 -47.88
N ARG A 492 14.99 -22.86 -48.89
CA ARG A 492 13.86 -23.72 -49.32
C ARG A 492 14.15 -24.42 -50.67
N PRO A 493 13.51 -25.56 -50.96
CA PRO A 493 13.62 -26.20 -52.27
C PRO A 493 13.05 -25.32 -53.39
N PHE A 494 13.62 -25.46 -54.58
CA PHE A 494 13.28 -24.66 -55.77
C PHE A 494 11.93 -25.06 -56.39
N GLU A 495 11.59 -26.35 -56.36
CA GLU A 495 10.35 -26.86 -56.97
C GLU A 495 9.14 -26.70 -56.04
N ARG A 496 8.30 -25.69 -56.31
CA ARG A 496 6.91 -25.66 -55.83
C ARG A 496 5.99 -26.28 -56.88
N THR A 497 5.60 -27.54 -56.65
CA THR A 497 4.52 -28.18 -57.40
C THR A 497 3.17 -27.58 -56.99
N TYR A 498 2.83 -26.43 -57.58
CA TYR A 498 1.51 -25.82 -57.43
C TYR A 498 0.41 -26.79 -57.92
N ARG A 499 -0.48 -27.21 -57.02
CA ARG A 499 -1.69 -27.98 -57.34
C ARG A 499 -2.94 -27.20 -56.97
N GLN A 500 -3.99 -27.45 -57.75
CA GLN A 500 -5.22 -26.65 -57.83
C GLN A 500 -6.20 -26.92 -56.66
N ALA A 501 -5.71 -26.86 -55.41
CA ALA A 501 -6.52 -26.97 -54.20
C ALA A 501 -6.87 -25.61 -53.57
N ASP A 502 -6.11 -24.54 -53.89
CA ASP A 502 -6.29 -23.18 -53.33
C ASP A 502 -7.52 -22.41 -53.88
N GLN A 503 -8.55 -23.10 -54.39
CA GLN A 503 -9.77 -22.48 -54.95
C GLN A 503 -11.05 -22.86 -54.19
N GLN A 504 -11.01 -22.78 -52.86
CA GLN A 504 -12.21 -22.73 -52.03
C GLN A 504 -12.05 -21.63 -50.96
N PRO A 505 -12.58 -20.40 -51.17
CA PRO A 505 -12.53 -19.34 -50.16
C PRO A 505 -13.57 -19.61 -49.07
N GLY A 506 -13.27 -20.56 -48.17
CA GLY A 506 -14.18 -20.95 -47.08
C GLY A 506 -13.69 -22.14 -46.26
N GLY A 507 -12.84 -21.87 -45.26
CA GLY A 507 -12.41 -22.83 -44.23
C GLY A 507 -11.02 -23.45 -44.47
N GLY A 508 -10.25 -23.65 -43.40
CA GLY A 508 -9.08 -24.54 -43.41
C GLY A 508 -7.69 -23.93 -43.68
N GLY A 509 -7.50 -22.60 -43.55
CA GLY A 509 -6.19 -21.96 -43.77
C GLY A 509 -5.13 -22.17 -42.66
N ALA A 510 -5.13 -23.31 -41.95
CA ALA A 510 -4.33 -23.55 -40.74
C ALA A 510 -3.27 -24.66 -40.86
N ASP A 511 -3.44 -25.64 -41.76
CA ASP A 511 -2.60 -26.85 -41.80
C ASP A 511 -1.13 -26.59 -42.24
N GLY A 512 -0.87 -25.44 -42.86
CA GLY A 512 0.49 -25.04 -43.24
C GLY A 512 1.38 -24.56 -42.08
N ALA A 513 0.78 -24.19 -40.93
CA ALA A 513 1.48 -23.51 -39.84
C ALA A 513 1.90 -24.41 -38.66
N MET A 514 1.37 -25.63 -38.56
CA MET A 514 1.66 -26.53 -37.43
C MET A 514 3.05 -27.18 -37.52
N ASN A 515 3.61 -27.30 -38.73
CA ASN A 515 4.79 -28.13 -39.03
C ASN A 515 6.18 -27.47 -38.80
N THR A 516 6.29 -26.34 -38.07
CA THR A 516 7.59 -25.63 -37.84
C THR A 516 7.86 -25.24 -36.38
N ALA A 517 7.14 -25.80 -35.41
CA ALA A 517 7.19 -25.33 -34.02
C ALA A 517 8.53 -25.57 -33.31
N LEU A 518 9.34 -26.55 -33.74
CA LEU A 518 10.63 -26.84 -33.11
C LEU A 518 11.71 -25.89 -33.63
N SER A 519 11.82 -25.69 -34.94
CA SER A 519 12.79 -24.75 -35.52
C SER A 519 12.48 -23.30 -35.15
N GLU A 520 11.20 -22.91 -35.07
CA GLU A 520 10.83 -21.55 -34.62
C GLU A 520 11.24 -21.29 -33.17
N ARG A 521 11.08 -22.27 -32.26
CA ARG A 521 11.56 -22.14 -30.88
C ARG A 521 13.09 -22.06 -30.78
N GLN A 522 13.82 -22.87 -31.54
CA GLN A 522 15.28 -22.78 -31.55
C GLN A 522 15.74 -21.42 -32.12
N ARG A 523 15.03 -20.88 -33.11
CA ARG A 523 15.28 -19.52 -33.64
C ARG A 523 15.00 -18.44 -32.59
N GLU A 524 13.90 -18.56 -31.83
CA GLU A 524 13.59 -17.66 -30.72
C GLU A 524 14.68 -17.69 -29.63
N ILE A 525 15.22 -18.87 -29.31
CA ILE A 525 16.35 -19.02 -28.38
C ILE A 525 17.60 -18.32 -28.95
N VAL A 526 18.00 -18.61 -30.21
CA VAL A 526 19.15 -17.93 -30.85
C VAL A 526 19.00 -16.40 -30.81
N ALA A 527 17.82 -15.88 -31.17
CA ALA A 527 17.55 -14.45 -31.16
C ALA A 527 17.58 -13.85 -29.74
N ALA A 528 17.08 -14.57 -28.74
CA ALA A 528 17.08 -14.12 -27.35
C ALA A 528 18.49 -14.20 -26.72
N THR A 529 19.27 -15.25 -26.99
CA THR A 529 20.68 -15.36 -26.61
C THR A 529 21.50 -14.24 -27.27
N PHE A 530 21.29 -13.96 -28.56
CA PHE A 530 21.95 -12.87 -29.27
C PHE A 530 21.59 -11.50 -28.67
N ASN A 531 20.31 -11.24 -28.40
CA ASN A 531 19.88 -9.99 -27.77
C ASN A 531 20.45 -9.84 -26.34
N LEU A 532 20.55 -10.92 -25.56
CA LEU A 532 21.15 -10.90 -24.23
C LEU A 532 22.66 -10.59 -24.28
N VAL A 533 23.37 -11.04 -25.32
CA VAL A 533 24.77 -10.69 -25.58
C VAL A 533 24.90 -9.22 -26.00
N ARG A 534 24.10 -8.78 -26.99
CA ARG A 534 24.10 -7.40 -27.51
C ARG A 534 23.78 -6.37 -26.44
N ASP A 535 22.70 -6.58 -25.70
CA ASP A 535 22.18 -5.61 -24.73
C ASP A 535 22.83 -5.75 -23.34
N ARG A 536 23.99 -6.42 -23.24
CA ARG A 536 24.66 -6.74 -21.96
C ARG A 536 24.83 -5.53 -21.04
N ALA A 537 25.21 -4.39 -21.59
CA ALA A 537 25.41 -3.14 -20.83
C ALA A 537 24.12 -2.54 -20.26
N ARG A 538 22.94 -2.94 -20.77
CA ARG A 538 21.62 -2.50 -20.29
C ARG A 538 21.11 -3.33 -19.11
N TYR A 539 21.68 -4.51 -18.87
CA TYR A 539 21.27 -5.41 -17.79
C TYR A 539 22.17 -5.31 -16.56
N SER A 540 21.56 -5.27 -15.37
CA SER A 540 22.28 -5.50 -14.13
C SER A 540 22.86 -6.93 -14.08
N GLU A 541 23.87 -7.16 -13.24
CA GLU A 541 24.44 -8.50 -13.01
C GLU A 541 23.37 -9.56 -12.71
N ASP A 542 22.39 -9.22 -11.87
CA ASP A 542 21.37 -10.18 -11.45
C ASP A 542 20.33 -10.43 -12.55
N ALA A 543 19.87 -9.39 -13.26
CA ALA A 543 18.95 -9.53 -14.38
C ALA A 543 19.58 -10.32 -15.54
N PHE A 544 20.87 -10.11 -15.82
CA PHE A 544 21.61 -10.88 -16.81
C PHE A 544 21.68 -12.38 -16.42
N ARG A 545 21.96 -12.69 -15.15
CA ARG A 545 22.01 -14.07 -14.65
C ARG A 545 20.64 -14.76 -14.69
N GLU A 546 19.57 -14.03 -14.38
CA GLU A 546 18.19 -14.55 -14.45
C GLU A 546 17.80 -14.87 -15.91
N ASN A 547 17.98 -13.92 -16.83
CA ASN A 547 17.70 -14.12 -18.25
C ASN A 547 18.50 -15.29 -18.84
N LEU A 548 19.79 -15.37 -18.52
CA LEU A 548 20.67 -16.47 -18.93
C LEU A 548 20.19 -17.82 -18.39
N ALA A 549 19.78 -17.90 -17.12
CA ALA A 549 19.24 -19.13 -16.55
C ALA A 549 17.92 -19.54 -17.22
N THR A 550 17.04 -18.58 -17.54
CA THR A 550 15.81 -18.84 -18.30
C THR A 550 16.12 -19.35 -19.72
N LEU A 551 17.14 -18.83 -20.41
CA LEU A 551 17.59 -19.34 -21.72
C LEU A 551 18.16 -20.75 -21.62
N ALA A 552 19.02 -21.03 -20.63
CA ALA A 552 19.55 -22.38 -20.40
C ALA A 552 18.42 -23.40 -20.15
N LEU A 553 17.42 -23.04 -19.35
CA LEU A 553 16.24 -23.86 -19.10
C LEU A 553 15.37 -24.05 -20.37
N ALA A 554 15.21 -23.01 -21.19
CA ALA A 554 14.47 -23.10 -22.46
C ALA A 554 15.20 -24.02 -23.46
N GLN A 555 16.51 -23.89 -23.58
CA GLN A 555 17.35 -24.72 -24.46
C GLN A 555 17.37 -26.18 -24.02
N GLY A 556 17.55 -26.44 -22.72
CA GLY A 556 17.52 -27.80 -22.16
C GLY A 556 16.16 -28.48 -22.30
N LYS A 557 15.07 -27.71 -22.13
CA LYS A 557 13.71 -28.21 -22.37
C LYS A 557 13.46 -28.54 -23.85
N LEU A 558 13.85 -27.66 -24.78
CA LEU A 558 13.70 -27.94 -26.21
C LEU A 558 14.51 -29.18 -26.62
N ARG A 559 15.71 -29.37 -26.05
CA ARG A 559 16.49 -30.60 -26.23
C ARG A 559 15.77 -31.84 -25.70
N GLU A 560 15.12 -31.76 -24.53
CA GLU A 560 14.33 -32.89 -23.98
C GLU A 560 13.11 -33.23 -24.85
N ASP A 561 12.40 -32.22 -25.36
CA ASP A 561 11.28 -32.38 -26.31
C ASP A 561 11.78 -33.10 -27.59
N VAL A 562 12.87 -32.62 -28.21
CA VAL A 562 13.49 -33.22 -29.42
C VAL A 562 14.02 -34.64 -29.16
N GLN A 563 14.69 -34.87 -28.03
CA GLN A 563 15.20 -36.19 -27.64
C GLN A 563 14.06 -37.19 -27.34
N THR A 564 12.91 -36.70 -26.88
CA THR A 564 11.73 -37.53 -26.68
C THR A 564 11.07 -37.90 -28.01
N LEU A 565 11.02 -36.95 -28.95
CA LEU A 565 10.53 -37.19 -30.31
C LEU A 565 11.39 -38.20 -31.08
N SER A 566 12.72 -38.02 -31.10
CA SER A 566 13.66 -38.96 -31.77
C SER A 566 13.49 -40.40 -31.27
N ARG A 567 13.54 -40.60 -29.94
CA ARG A 567 13.36 -41.92 -29.32
C ARG A 567 12.01 -42.56 -29.66
N ARG A 568 10.94 -41.79 -29.84
CA ARG A 568 9.63 -42.33 -30.28
C ARG A 568 9.65 -42.76 -31.75
N ILE A 569 10.34 -42.02 -32.63
CA ILE A 569 10.51 -42.39 -34.04
C ILE A 569 11.33 -43.69 -34.16
N GLU A 570 12.42 -43.79 -33.42
CA GLU A 570 13.27 -44.99 -33.35
C GLU A 570 12.52 -46.21 -32.79
N SER A 571 11.92 -46.08 -31.59
CA SER A 571 11.30 -47.20 -30.88
C SER A 571 10.11 -47.84 -31.60
N ARG A 572 9.48 -47.12 -32.54
CA ARG A 572 8.38 -47.62 -33.38
C ARG A 572 8.85 -48.34 -34.65
N GLY A 573 10.16 -48.47 -34.88
CA GLY A 573 10.73 -49.22 -36.02
C GLY A 573 10.55 -48.55 -37.39
N ILE A 574 10.16 -47.27 -37.41
CA ILE A 574 9.77 -46.52 -38.62
C ILE A 574 10.96 -46.37 -39.60
N VAL A 575 12.18 -46.26 -39.05
CA VAL A 575 13.45 -46.13 -39.79
C VAL A 575 13.73 -47.33 -40.72
N ALA A 576 13.04 -48.46 -40.53
CA ALA A 576 13.17 -49.66 -41.37
C ALA A 576 12.29 -49.65 -42.63
N LEU A 577 11.34 -48.73 -42.77
CA LEU A 577 10.28 -48.80 -43.79
C LEU A 577 10.41 -47.77 -44.93
N ASP A 578 11.07 -46.63 -44.71
CA ASP A 578 11.22 -45.56 -45.70
C ASP A 578 12.61 -44.87 -45.54
N SER A 579 13.22 -44.46 -46.65
CA SER A 579 14.48 -43.71 -46.64
C SER A 579 14.32 -42.29 -46.13
N MET A 580 13.19 -41.63 -46.38
CA MET A 580 13.02 -40.22 -46.04
C MET A 580 12.79 -39.98 -44.53
N PHE A 581 12.08 -40.89 -43.86
CA PHE A 581 11.94 -40.87 -42.39
C PHE A 581 13.27 -41.11 -41.65
N ARG A 582 14.24 -41.77 -42.31
CA ARG A 582 15.60 -41.90 -41.76
C ARG A 582 16.32 -40.57 -41.74
N GLU A 583 16.20 -39.75 -42.79
CA GLU A 583 16.80 -38.40 -42.82
C GLU A 583 16.21 -37.48 -41.72
N VAL A 584 14.90 -37.60 -41.44
CA VAL A 584 14.26 -36.89 -40.32
C VAL A 584 14.86 -37.33 -38.98
N ALA A 585 15.00 -38.64 -38.75
CA ALA A 585 15.57 -39.17 -37.51
C ALA A 585 17.04 -38.77 -37.34
N GLU A 586 17.88 -38.92 -38.38
CA GLU A 586 19.29 -38.54 -38.37
C GLU A 586 19.49 -37.04 -38.09
N ALA A 587 18.63 -36.18 -38.64
CA ALA A 587 18.68 -34.74 -38.40
C ALA A 587 18.25 -34.37 -36.97
N LEU A 588 17.20 -34.99 -36.41
CA LEU A 588 16.82 -34.78 -35.02
C LEU A 588 17.89 -35.31 -34.04
N GLU A 589 18.49 -36.46 -34.31
CA GLU A 589 19.60 -37.01 -33.51
C GLU A 589 20.83 -36.08 -33.56
N ALA A 590 21.15 -35.52 -34.73
CA ALA A 590 22.25 -34.55 -34.90
C ALA A 590 22.01 -33.19 -34.21
N ALA A 591 20.75 -32.79 -33.99
CA ALA A 591 20.43 -31.54 -33.28
C ALA A 591 20.72 -31.62 -31.77
N ILE A 592 20.42 -32.76 -31.14
CA ILE A 592 20.54 -32.98 -29.68
C ILE A 592 21.95 -32.65 -29.11
N PRO A 593 23.08 -33.11 -29.69
CA PRO A 593 24.40 -32.81 -29.14
C PRO A 593 24.82 -31.34 -29.31
N GLU A 594 24.28 -30.61 -30.28
CA GLU A 594 24.53 -29.16 -30.41
C GLU A 594 23.69 -28.36 -29.43
N MET A 595 22.42 -28.74 -29.21
CA MET A 595 21.59 -28.19 -28.14
C MET A 595 22.20 -28.43 -26.75
N LEU A 596 22.83 -29.59 -26.52
CA LEU A 596 23.50 -29.90 -25.26
C LEU A 596 24.73 -28.99 -25.03
N LYS A 597 25.52 -28.73 -26.07
CA LYS A 597 26.65 -27.78 -25.99
C LYS A 597 26.15 -26.35 -25.71
N ALA A 598 25.06 -25.93 -26.37
CA ALA A 598 24.42 -24.65 -26.09
C ALA A 598 23.96 -24.54 -24.62
N GLU A 599 23.23 -25.55 -24.12
CA GLU A 599 22.78 -25.62 -22.73
C GLU A 599 23.96 -25.54 -21.74
N GLU A 600 25.06 -26.23 -22.00
CA GLU A 600 26.26 -26.19 -21.15
C GLU A 600 26.95 -24.82 -21.17
N LEU A 601 27.12 -24.19 -22.35
CA LEU A 601 27.75 -22.87 -22.48
C LEU A 601 26.89 -21.75 -21.86
N LEU A 602 25.57 -21.82 -22.02
CA LEU A 602 24.63 -20.94 -21.30
C LEU A 602 24.76 -21.16 -19.78
N GLY A 603 24.84 -22.41 -19.32
CA GLY A 603 25.07 -22.74 -17.90
C GLY A 603 26.41 -22.23 -17.35
N ARG A 604 27.46 -22.20 -18.18
CA ARG A 604 28.79 -21.64 -17.86
C ARG A 604 28.85 -20.11 -17.91
N ARG A 605 27.79 -19.44 -18.37
CA ARG A 605 27.69 -17.98 -18.56
C ARG A 605 28.50 -17.45 -19.74
N GLU A 606 28.59 -18.25 -20.80
CA GLU A 606 29.29 -17.96 -22.05
C GLU A 606 28.28 -17.86 -23.23
N PRO A 607 27.23 -17.00 -23.17
CA PRO A 607 26.17 -16.96 -24.18
C PRO A 607 26.67 -16.59 -25.59
N GLY A 608 27.77 -15.84 -25.69
CA GLY A 608 28.41 -15.55 -26.98
C GLY A 608 28.95 -16.80 -27.67
N GLU A 609 29.47 -17.77 -26.92
CA GLU A 609 29.95 -19.04 -27.46
C GLU A 609 28.78 -20.01 -27.74
N ALA A 610 27.66 -19.88 -27.02
CA ALA A 610 26.45 -20.70 -27.22
C ALA A 610 25.77 -20.46 -28.59
N LEU A 611 25.85 -19.25 -29.16
CA LEU A 611 25.24 -18.91 -30.46
C LEU A 611 25.59 -19.89 -31.58
N GLY A 612 26.85 -20.35 -31.67
CA GLY A 612 27.32 -21.25 -32.73
C GLY A 612 26.63 -22.62 -32.69
N PRO A 613 26.68 -23.34 -31.55
CA PRO A 613 25.88 -24.54 -31.31
C PRO A 613 24.36 -24.33 -31.47
N GLU A 614 23.79 -23.23 -30.97
CA GLU A 614 22.35 -22.96 -31.13
C GLU A 614 21.94 -22.82 -32.61
N GLN A 615 22.74 -22.13 -33.44
CA GLN A 615 22.50 -22.00 -34.88
C GLN A 615 22.68 -23.33 -35.62
N ARG A 616 23.64 -24.17 -35.22
CA ARG A 616 23.80 -25.52 -35.79
C ARG A 616 22.66 -26.46 -35.40
N ALA A 617 22.13 -26.35 -34.17
CA ALA A 617 20.91 -27.04 -33.78
C ALA A 617 19.69 -26.57 -34.62
N LEU A 618 19.56 -25.26 -34.86
CA LEU A 618 18.50 -24.70 -35.71
C LEU A 618 18.54 -25.25 -37.14
N GLN A 619 19.73 -25.33 -37.75
CA GLN A 619 19.93 -25.92 -39.08
C GLN A 619 19.45 -27.37 -39.14
N GLN A 620 19.82 -28.20 -38.16
CA GLN A 620 19.42 -29.61 -38.14
C GLN A 620 17.90 -29.76 -37.97
N LEU A 621 17.25 -28.95 -37.12
CA LEU A 621 15.79 -28.93 -37.02
C LEU A 621 15.11 -28.52 -38.32
N GLN A 622 15.59 -27.45 -38.99
CA GLN A 622 15.03 -27.01 -40.27
C GLN A 622 15.20 -28.07 -41.37
N ARG A 623 16.31 -28.81 -41.35
CA ARG A 623 16.53 -29.95 -42.25
C ARG A 623 15.57 -31.11 -41.97
N ALA A 624 15.32 -31.44 -40.70
CA ALA A 624 14.31 -32.43 -40.31
C ALA A 624 12.90 -32.03 -40.77
N GLU A 625 12.52 -30.76 -40.57
CA GLU A 625 11.22 -30.21 -41.01
C GLU A 625 11.10 -30.17 -42.55
N ALA A 626 12.18 -29.89 -43.27
CA ALA A 626 12.21 -29.93 -44.73
C ALA A 626 11.99 -31.35 -45.28
N ALA A 627 12.72 -32.34 -44.76
CA ALA A 627 12.56 -33.75 -45.13
C ALA A 627 11.16 -34.29 -44.78
N PHE A 628 10.63 -33.93 -43.60
CA PHE A 628 9.27 -34.32 -43.20
C PHE A 628 8.19 -33.73 -44.11
N ARG A 629 8.34 -32.48 -44.54
CA ARG A 629 7.44 -31.84 -45.51
C ARG A 629 7.47 -32.55 -46.87
N GLU A 630 8.64 -32.97 -47.32
CA GLU A 630 8.78 -33.74 -48.57
C GLU A 630 8.06 -35.09 -48.50
N VAL A 631 8.14 -35.80 -47.37
CA VAL A 631 7.35 -37.02 -47.12
C VAL A 631 5.84 -36.77 -47.25
N GLN A 632 5.33 -35.69 -46.63
CA GLN A 632 3.91 -35.34 -46.74
C GLN A 632 3.49 -35.07 -48.19
N VAL A 633 4.29 -34.32 -48.94
CA VAL A 633 4.01 -33.98 -50.35
C VAL A 633 4.06 -35.23 -51.24
N ALA A 634 5.06 -36.10 -51.07
CA ALA A 634 5.15 -37.38 -51.79
C ALA A 634 3.94 -38.28 -51.51
N ARG A 635 3.47 -38.31 -50.26
CA ARG A 635 2.28 -39.07 -49.84
C ARG A 635 0.98 -38.49 -50.42
N ALA A 636 0.85 -37.16 -50.47
CA ALA A 636 -0.27 -36.47 -51.14
C ALA A 636 -0.26 -36.63 -52.68
N GLN A 637 0.88 -37.01 -53.25
CA GLN A 637 1.02 -37.34 -54.68
C GLN A 637 0.67 -38.81 -54.98
N GLY A 638 0.79 -39.71 -54.00
CA GLY A 638 0.50 -41.14 -54.06
C GLY A 638 -0.98 -41.54 -53.97
N GLY A 639 -1.84 -40.92 -54.79
CA GLY A 639 -3.27 -41.23 -54.82
C GLY A 639 -3.60 -42.57 -55.49
N GLY A 640 -3.65 -43.66 -54.73
CA GLY A 640 -4.38 -44.88 -55.11
C GLY A 640 -3.71 -46.23 -54.77
N GLY A 641 -4.32 -46.96 -53.82
CA GLY A 641 -4.18 -48.43 -53.67
C GLY A 641 -3.01 -48.94 -52.81
N GLY A 642 -3.27 -49.15 -51.51
CA GLY A 642 -2.26 -49.74 -50.60
C GLY A 642 -2.71 -49.87 -49.15
N GLY A 643 -3.76 -50.66 -48.88
CA GLY A 643 -4.43 -50.75 -47.57
C GLY A 643 -3.68 -51.49 -46.44
N GLY A 644 -2.35 -51.34 -46.33
CA GLY A 644 -1.53 -52.03 -45.33
C GLY A 644 -0.57 -51.15 -44.52
N SER A 645 -0.21 -49.96 -45.00
CA SER A 645 0.79 -49.06 -44.36
C SER A 645 0.23 -47.68 -43.98
N MET A 646 -1.09 -47.52 -44.02
CA MET A 646 -1.74 -46.21 -43.81
C MET A 646 -1.83 -45.85 -42.32
N ALA A 647 -2.36 -46.76 -41.50
CA ALA A 647 -2.60 -46.55 -40.06
C ALA A 647 -1.35 -46.08 -39.28
N SER A 648 -0.21 -46.75 -39.50
CA SER A 648 1.04 -46.48 -38.77
C SER A 648 1.58 -45.05 -38.94
N ALA A 649 1.21 -44.39 -40.04
CA ALA A 649 1.65 -43.03 -40.36
C ALA A 649 0.50 -42.01 -40.35
N GLU A 650 -0.70 -42.43 -39.96
CA GLU A 650 -1.82 -41.58 -39.57
C GLU A 650 -1.74 -41.36 -38.05
N GLU A 651 -1.52 -42.43 -37.26
CA GLU A 651 -1.13 -42.40 -35.83
C GLU A 651 0.17 -41.63 -35.52
N LEU A 652 0.96 -41.26 -36.53
CA LEU A 652 2.14 -40.41 -36.38
C LEU A 652 1.86 -38.94 -36.63
N ALA A 653 0.92 -38.62 -37.54
CA ALA A 653 0.42 -37.26 -37.68
C ALA A 653 -0.31 -36.87 -36.39
N ASP A 654 -1.27 -37.70 -35.95
CA ASP A 654 -1.99 -37.54 -34.69
C ASP A 654 -1.05 -37.38 -33.48
N LEU A 655 0.10 -38.07 -33.45
CA LEU A 655 1.06 -37.96 -32.35
C LEU A 655 1.94 -36.70 -32.41
N PHE A 656 2.34 -36.26 -33.61
CA PHE A 656 2.98 -34.96 -33.80
C PHE A 656 2.00 -33.85 -33.40
N ASP A 657 0.76 -33.90 -33.89
CA ASP A 657 -0.28 -32.91 -33.62
C ASP A 657 -0.65 -32.87 -32.12
N LEU A 658 -0.77 -34.01 -31.45
CA LEU A 658 -1.04 -34.07 -30.00
C LEU A 658 0.13 -33.53 -29.16
N GLU A 659 1.37 -33.71 -29.60
CA GLU A 659 2.54 -33.10 -28.94
C GLU A 659 2.64 -31.60 -29.25
N LEU A 660 2.31 -31.17 -30.48
CA LEU A 660 2.21 -29.76 -30.89
C LEU A 660 1.10 -29.01 -30.13
N ASP A 661 -0.09 -29.58 -29.97
CA ASP A 661 -1.18 -28.99 -29.18
C ASP A 661 -0.82 -28.95 -27.68
N LYS A 662 -0.16 -29.98 -27.15
CA LYS A 662 0.41 -29.95 -25.79
C LYS A 662 1.44 -28.84 -25.63
N LEU A 663 2.17 -28.47 -26.68
CA LEU A 663 3.12 -27.35 -26.70
C LEU A 663 2.42 -25.98 -26.86
N ARG A 664 1.38 -25.90 -27.69
CA ARG A 664 0.51 -24.72 -27.89
C ARG A 664 -0.18 -24.28 -26.60
N ASN A 665 -0.73 -25.23 -25.85
CA ASN A 665 -1.35 -25.00 -24.53
C ASN A 665 -0.37 -24.45 -23.47
N GLN A 666 0.96 -24.53 -23.70
CA GLN A 666 1.96 -23.87 -22.83
C GLN A 666 2.23 -22.44 -23.26
N TYR A 667 2.17 -22.15 -24.56
CA TYR A 667 2.37 -20.81 -25.11
C TYR A 667 1.16 -19.90 -24.81
N GLU A 668 -0.06 -20.43 -24.94
CA GLU A 668 -1.29 -19.70 -24.59
C GLU A 668 -1.36 -19.28 -23.11
N ARG A 669 -0.67 -19.99 -22.21
CA ARG A 669 -0.52 -19.57 -20.80
C ARG A 669 0.41 -18.37 -20.64
N VAL A 670 1.42 -18.20 -21.50
CA VAL A 670 2.29 -17.00 -21.51
C VAL A 670 1.53 -15.80 -22.08
N GLU A 671 0.74 -16.00 -23.14
CA GLU A 671 -0.14 -14.95 -23.67
C GLU A 671 -1.20 -14.51 -22.65
N ARG A 672 -1.81 -15.45 -21.89
CA ARG A 672 -2.74 -15.11 -20.80
C ARG A 672 -2.09 -14.17 -19.78
N GLY A 673 -0.88 -14.48 -19.30
CA GLY A 673 -0.15 -13.60 -18.37
C GLY A 673 0.13 -12.20 -18.94
N ARG A 674 0.41 -12.08 -20.25
CA ARG A 674 0.59 -10.78 -20.93
C ARG A 674 -0.73 -9.99 -21.02
N ARG A 675 -1.86 -10.66 -21.27
CA ARG A 675 -3.20 -10.04 -21.26
C ARG A 675 -3.62 -9.60 -19.85
N GLU A 676 -3.28 -10.37 -18.82
CA GLU A 676 -3.53 -10.02 -17.42
C GLU A 676 -2.74 -8.78 -16.97
N ALA A 677 -1.43 -8.72 -17.27
CA ALA A 677 -0.61 -7.54 -16.99
C ALA A 677 -1.16 -6.28 -17.70
N GLY A 678 -1.59 -6.42 -18.96
CA GLY A 678 -2.22 -5.35 -19.72
C GLY A 678 -3.59 -4.90 -19.17
N ASN A 679 -4.36 -5.79 -18.55
CA ASN A 679 -5.61 -5.43 -17.87
C ASN A 679 -5.32 -4.71 -16.53
N ALA A 680 -4.30 -5.13 -15.78
CA ALA A 680 -3.88 -4.45 -14.55
C ALA A 680 -3.38 -3.01 -14.80
N GLU A 681 -2.69 -2.76 -15.92
CA GLU A 681 -2.29 -1.40 -16.30
C GLU A 681 -3.50 -0.53 -16.72
N LEU A 682 -4.50 -1.11 -17.41
CA LEU A 682 -5.75 -0.41 -17.72
C LEU A 682 -6.52 0.01 -16.45
N ASP A 683 -6.57 -0.86 -15.44
CA ASP A 683 -7.15 -0.54 -14.14
C ASP A 683 -6.40 0.60 -13.42
N ALA A 684 -5.06 0.60 -13.49
CA ALA A 684 -4.24 1.68 -12.93
C ALA A 684 -4.44 3.02 -13.67
N VAL A 685 -4.65 2.99 -14.99
CA VAL A 685 -5.00 4.19 -15.76
C VAL A 685 -6.41 4.68 -15.41
N MET A 686 -7.37 3.77 -15.23
CA MET A 686 -8.74 4.08 -14.81
C MET A 686 -8.80 4.78 -13.44
N GLU A 687 -8.03 4.31 -12.46
CA GLU A 687 -8.01 4.92 -11.13
C GLU A 687 -7.35 6.30 -11.14
N LYS A 688 -6.23 6.46 -11.88
CA LYS A 688 -5.62 7.79 -12.10
C LYS A 688 -6.55 8.75 -12.83
N LEU A 689 -7.38 8.26 -13.73
CA LEU A 689 -8.37 9.06 -14.46
C LEU A 689 -9.54 9.50 -13.56
N ARG A 690 -9.96 8.66 -12.60
CA ARG A 690 -10.90 9.06 -11.52
C ARG A 690 -10.30 10.17 -10.65
N GLU A 691 -9.07 10.00 -10.20
CA GLU A 691 -8.34 11.00 -9.40
C GLU A 691 -8.19 12.33 -10.16
N LEU A 692 -7.75 12.28 -11.42
CA LEU A 692 -7.57 13.45 -12.28
C LEU A 692 -8.87 14.22 -12.48
N ALA A 693 -10.00 13.51 -12.72
CA ALA A 693 -11.31 14.14 -12.83
C ALA A 693 -11.76 14.81 -11.52
N GLN A 694 -11.47 14.21 -10.37
CA GLN A 694 -11.76 14.79 -9.06
C GLN A 694 -10.92 16.04 -8.78
N ARG A 695 -9.61 15.99 -9.09
CA ARG A 695 -8.71 17.16 -9.00
C ARG A 695 -9.13 18.29 -9.94
N GLN A 696 -9.50 17.99 -11.18
CA GLN A 696 -10.00 18.99 -12.13
C GLN A 696 -11.32 19.63 -11.65
N GLN A 697 -12.19 18.89 -10.97
CA GLN A 697 -13.39 19.46 -10.36
C GLN A 697 -13.03 20.45 -9.23
N GLN A 698 -12.08 20.09 -8.35
CA GLN A 698 -11.60 20.99 -7.30
C GLN A 698 -10.94 22.26 -7.85
N GLU A 699 -10.16 22.17 -8.92
CA GLU A 699 -9.58 23.35 -9.59
C GLU A 699 -10.65 24.22 -10.27
N ASN A 700 -11.69 23.63 -10.87
CA ASN A 700 -12.84 24.38 -11.39
C ASN A 700 -13.59 25.13 -10.27
N GLU A 701 -13.71 24.55 -9.07
CA GLU A 701 -14.29 25.19 -7.89
C GLU A 701 -13.39 26.32 -7.35
N ARG A 702 -12.06 26.12 -7.32
CA ARG A 702 -11.08 27.17 -6.95
C ARG A 702 -11.11 28.34 -7.93
N LEU A 703 -11.13 28.08 -9.23
CA LEU A 703 -11.22 29.10 -10.29
C LEU A 703 -12.52 29.92 -10.18
N ARG A 704 -13.64 29.27 -9.82
CA ARG A 704 -14.91 29.94 -9.55
C ARG A 704 -14.82 30.87 -8.33
N VAL A 705 -14.31 30.39 -7.19
CA VAL A 705 -14.14 31.21 -5.97
C VAL A 705 -13.17 32.37 -6.19
N TRP A 706 -12.12 32.16 -7.00
CA TRP A 706 -11.18 33.21 -7.40
C TRP A 706 -11.83 34.29 -8.27
N ALA A 707 -12.67 33.89 -9.24
CA ALA A 707 -13.43 34.80 -10.08
C ALA A 707 -14.49 35.60 -9.29
N GLU A 708 -15.15 34.96 -8.31
CA GLU A 708 -16.14 35.61 -7.42
C GLU A 708 -15.50 36.63 -6.45
N ARG A 709 -14.22 36.47 -6.07
CA ARG A 709 -13.53 37.29 -5.03
C ARG A 709 -12.58 38.37 -5.53
N SER A 710 -12.60 38.72 -6.82
CA SER A 710 -11.84 39.89 -7.34
C SER A 710 -10.34 39.90 -6.99
N GLY A 711 -9.65 38.77 -7.23
CA GLY A 711 -8.19 38.76 -7.42
C GLY A 711 -7.28 38.93 -6.18
N THR A 712 -7.80 38.95 -4.95
CA THR A 712 -6.99 39.13 -3.72
C THR A 712 -6.49 37.84 -3.05
N ALA A 713 -6.68 36.67 -3.68
CA ALA A 713 -6.14 35.40 -3.19
C ALA A 713 -4.70 35.17 -3.69
N SER A 714 -3.78 34.84 -2.79
CA SER A 714 -2.36 34.60 -3.12
C SER A 714 -2.13 33.18 -3.66
N GLY A 715 -1.69 33.08 -4.91
CA GLY A 715 -1.40 31.82 -5.63
C GLY A 715 -1.85 31.88 -7.10
N ASP A 716 -1.10 31.26 -8.01
CA ASP A 716 -1.46 31.16 -9.45
C ASP A 716 -2.29 29.89 -9.74
N PRO A 717 -3.63 29.97 -9.87
CA PRO A 717 -4.44 28.79 -10.22
C PRO A 717 -4.12 28.24 -11.62
N ARG A 718 -3.44 29.00 -12.49
CA ARG A 718 -3.00 28.51 -13.82
C ARG A 718 -1.82 27.54 -13.73
N ALA A 719 -1.13 27.46 -12.59
CA ALA A 719 -0.09 26.47 -12.35
C ALA A 719 -0.68 25.06 -12.14
N GLY A 720 -1.79 24.95 -11.38
CA GLY A 720 -2.51 23.68 -11.18
C GLY A 720 -3.04 23.13 -12.49
N GLN A 721 -3.73 23.98 -13.26
CA GLN A 721 -4.32 23.61 -14.55
C GLN A 721 -3.27 23.13 -15.60
N ARG A 722 -2.03 23.64 -15.54
CA ARG A 722 -0.92 23.17 -16.40
C ARG A 722 -0.42 21.78 -16.02
N ARG A 723 -0.37 21.45 -14.71
CA ARG A 723 0.03 20.11 -14.23
C ARG A 723 -1.02 19.05 -14.59
N LEU A 724 -2.30 19.35 -14.38
CA LEU A 724 -3.40 18.45 -14.76
C LEU A 724 -3.38 18.15 -16.27
N ALA A 725 -3.04 19.13 -17.11
CA ALA A 725 -2.88 18.92 -18.55
C ALA A 725 -1.72 17.96 -18.91
N GLN A 726 -0.60 18.01 -18.17
CA GLN A 726 0.53 17.11 -18.35
C GLN A 726 0.17 15.68 -17.89
N GLU A 727 -0.46 15.53 -16.72
CA GLU A 727 -0.97 14.25 -16.22
C GLU A 727 -1.98 13.62 -17.20
N ALA A 728 -2.89 14.41 -17.77
CA ALA A 728 -3.84 13.97 -18.80
C ALA A 728 -3.15 13.45 -20.08
N GLU A 729 -2.11 14.15 -20.55
CA GLU A 729 -1.37 13.75 -21.75
C GLU A 729 -0.52 12.49 -21.51
N GLU A 730 0.08 12.34 -20.32
CA GLU A 730 0.75 11.10 -19.93
C GLU A 730 -0.20 9.90 -19.93
N LEU A 731 -1.39 10.04 -19.34
CA LEU A 731 -2.39 8.96 -19.34
C LEU A 731 -2.83 8.61 -20.76
N ALA A 732 -3.01 9.60 -21.64
CA ALA A 732 -3.31 9.38 -23.04
C ALA A 732 -2.21 8.59 -23.76
N ARG A 733 -0.93 8.95 -23.56
CA ARG A 733 0.22 8.26 -24.17
C ARG A 733 0.37 6.82 -23.65
N ARG A 734 0.17 6.58 -22.34
CA ARG A 734 0.17 5.23 -21.74
C ARG A 734 -0.94 4.37 -22.37
N LEU A 735 -2.14 4.92 -22.45
CA LEU A 735 -3.31 4.22 -23.00
C LEU A 735 -3.18 3.97 -24.51
N GLU A 736 -2.49 4.85 -25.26
CA GLU A 736 -2.16 4.60 -26.67
C GLU A 736 -1.12 3.48 -26.87
N ARG A 737 -0.12 3.35 -25.98
CA ARG A 737 0.80 2.19 -26.01
C ARG A 737 0.04 0.89 -25.73
N LEU A 738 -0.79 0.86 -24.68
CA LEU A 738 -1.67 -0.27 -24.37
C LEU A 738 -2.60 -0.62 -25.56
N ALA A 739 -3.17 0.38 -26.24
CA ALA A 739 -3.99 0.18 -27.43
C ALA A 739 -3.23 -0.51 -28.56
N ARG A 740 -1.97 -0.11 -28.81
CA ARG A 740 -1.10 -0.72 -29.83
C ARG A 740 -0.64 -2.12 -29.44
N GLU A 741 -0.16 -2.31 -28.22
CA GLU A 741 0.34 -3.59 -27.70
C GLU A 741 -0.75 -4.67 -27.61
N GLN A 742 -1.99 -4.28 -27.30
CA GLN A 742 -3.14 -5.19 -27.24
C GLN A 742 -3.96 -5.22 -28.55
N SER A 743 -3.58 -4.44 -29.57
CA SER A 743 -4.34 -4.26 -30.82
C SER A 743 -5.83 -3.90 -30.63
N ARG A 744 -6.12 -2.99 -29.67
CA ARG A 744 -7.49 -2.57 -29.30
C ARG A 744 -7.81 -1.16 -29.84
N PRO A 745 -8.55 -1.03 -30.95
CA PRO A 745 -8.86 0.29 -31.55
C PRO A 745 -9.78 1.15 -30.67
N GLU A 746 -10.54 0.56 -29.76
CA GLU A 746 -11.46 1.27 -28.87
C GLU A 746 -10.72 1.99 -27.73
N LEU A 747 -9.57 1.47 -27.30
CA LEU A 747 -8.67 2.18 -26.39
C LEU A 747 -8.07 3.42 -27.08
N GLU A 748 -7.71 3.32 -28.36
CA GLU A 748 -7.16 4.45 -29.11
C GLU A 748 -8.15 5.64 -29.16
N GLN A 749 -9.46 5.38 -29.27
CA GLN A 749 -10.50 6.41 -29.19
C GLN A 749 -10.52 7.11 -27.82
N THR A 750 -10.40 6.36 -26.73
CA THR A 750 -10.27 6.92 -25.37
C THR A 750 -9.00 7.76 -25.23
N ALA A 751 -7.86 7.32 -25.79
CA ALA A 751 -6.60 8.07 -25.78
C ALA A 751 -6.70 9.39 -26.57
N ARG A 752 -7.54 9.45 -27.61
CA ARG A 752 -7.87 10.70 -28.32
C ARG A 752 -8.71 11.63 -27.43
N ARG A 753 -9.76 11.13 -26.77
CA ARG A 753 -10.55 11.92 -25.78
C ARG A 753 -9.72 12.48 -24.63
N LEU A 754 -8.72 11.75 -24.14
CA LEU A 754 -7.80 12.23 -23.10
C LEU A 754 -6.85 13.34 -23.58
N ARG A 755 -6.41 13.29 -24.85
CA ARG A 755 -5.67 14.40 -25.48
C ARG A 755 -6.53 15.65 -25.63
N GLU A 756 -7.79 15.49 -26.07
CA GLU A 756 -8.74 16.60 -26.14
C GLU A 756 -8.94 17.27 -24.76
N ALA A 757 -9.06 16.47 -23.68
CA ALA A 757 -9.13 16.97 -22.31
C ALA A 757 -7.86 17.73 -21.89
N ALA A 758 -6.67 17.20 -22.18
CA ALA A 758 -5.39 17.86 -21.91
C ALA A 758 -5.29 19.22 -22.63
N GLU A 759 -5.76 19.31 -23.88
CA GLU A 759 -5.79 20.54 -24.66
C GLU A 759 -6.83 21.56 -24.17
N ALA A 760 -7.99 21.10 -23.69
CA ALA A 760 -8.96 21.95 -23.00
C ALA A 760 -8.35 22.51 -21.70
N MET A 761 -7.60 21.71 -20.94
CA MET A 761 -6.88 22.18 -19.75
C MET A 761 -5.79 23.20 -20.07
N ARG A 762 -4.97 22.98 -21.11
CA ARG A 762 -3.98 23.96 -21.58
C ARG A 762 -4.63 25.29 -21.96
N ARG A 763 -5.76 25.27 -22.66
CA ARG A 763 -6.53 26.47 -23.02
C ARG A 763 -7.15 27.15 -21.80
N ALA A 764 -7.62 26.39 -20.81
CA ALA A 764 -8.11 26.92 -19.54
C ALA A 764 -7.01 27.65 -18.74
N ALA A 765 -5.77 27.16 -18.80
CA ALA A 765 -4.62 27.82 -18.16
C ALA A 765 -4.17 29.11 -18.88
N ALA A 766 -4.44 29.23 -20.19
CA ALA A 766 -4.01 30.36 -21.01
C ALA A 766 -5.04 31.50 -21.11
N SER A 767 -6.34 31.22 -21.01
CA SER A 767 -7.41 32.20 -21.23
C SER A 767 -7.83 32.94 -19.95
N GLY A 768 -7.55 34.24 -19.89
CA GLY A 768 -8.00 35.12 -18.81
C GLY A 768 -9.49 35.46 -18.93
N GLY A 769 -10.35 34.69 -18.27
CA GLY A 769 -11.81 34.91 -18.19
C GLY A 769 -12.62 33.70 -18.66
N GLU A 770 -12.25 33.09 -19.79
CA GLU A 770 -12.94 31.92 -20.35
C GLU A 770 -12.49 30.57 -19.73
N GLY A 771 -11.45 30.58 -18.88
CA GLY A 771 -10.85 29.37 -18.33
C GLY A 771 -11.83 28.44 -17.59
N LEU A 772 -12.90 28.97 -16.98
CA LEU A 772 -13.92 28.16 -16.32
C LEU A 772 -14.76 27.32 -17.31
N ALA A 773 -15.02 27.83 -18.51
CA ALA A 773 -15.77 27.11 -19.55
C ALA A 773 -14.91 25.98 -20.14
N GLN A 774 -13.63 26.27 -20.41
CA GLN A 774 -12.66 25.28 -20.88
C GLN A 774 -12.36 24.20 -19.82
N GLY A 775 -12.27 24.57 -18.54
CA GLY A 775 -12.11 23.64 -17.41
C GLY A 775 -13.32 22.72 -17.20
N ARG A 776 -14.55 23.19 -17.49
CA ARG A 776 -15.75 22.34 -17.55
C ARG A 776 -15.70 21.36 -18.72
N SER A 777 -15.38 21.85 -19.93
CA SER A 777 -15.23 20.99 -21.12
C SER A 777 -14.18 19.89 -20.90
N ALA A 778 -13.05 20.19 -20.24
CA ALA A 778 -12.04 19.21 -19.88
C ALA A 778 -12.59 18.15 -18.91
N LEU A 779 -13.35 18.56 -17.88
CA LEU A 779 -13.97 17.65 -16.92
C LEU A 779 -15.01 16.74 -17.59
N ASP A 780 -15.79 17.26 -18.53
CA ASP A 780 -16.78 16.47 -19.26
C ASP A 780 -16.12 15.46 -20.21
N GLN A 781 -15.02 15.82 -20.88
CA GLN A 781 -14.20 14.91 -21.68
C GLN A 781 -13.54 13.81 -20.82
N LEU A 782 -13.02 14.14 -19.63
CA LEU A 782 -12.54 13.13 -18.68
C LEU A 782 -13.66 12.16 -18.26
N ARG A 783 -14.85 12.68 -17.94
CA ARG A 783 -16.02 11.86 -17.58
C ARG A 783 -16.52 11.02 -18.76
N GLU A 784 -16.38 11.49 -19.99
CA GLU A 784 -16.70 10.72 -21.19
C GLU A 784 -15.68 9.59 -21.42
N ALA A 785 -14.37 9.89 -21.35
CA ALA A 785 -13.30 8.88 -21.42
C ALA A 785 -13.45 7.81 -20.33
N ARG A 786 -13.80 8.20 -19.10
CA ARG A 786 -14.11 7.27 -18.01
C ARG A 786 -15.26 6.32 -18.38
N ARG A 787 -16.37 6.86 -18.89
CA ARG A 787 -17.55 6.09 -19.31
C ARG A 787 -17.31 5.22 -20.55
N MET A 788 -16.33 5.56 -21.40
CA MET A 788 -15.89 4.68 -22.49
C MET A 788 -15.13 3.47 -21.94
N LEU A 789 -14.16 3.70 -21.05
CA LEU A 789 -13.39 2.63 -20.41
C LEU A 789 -14.25 1.73 -19.51
N GLU A 790 -15.16 2.30 -18.71
CA GLU A 790 -16.09 1.52 -17.87
C GLU A 790 -16.98 0.61 -18.74
N ARG A 791 -17.45 1.07 -19.91
CA ARG A 791 -18.19 0.22 -20.86
C ARG A 791 -17.30 -0.86 -21.48
N GLN A 792 -16.14 -0.51 -22.02
CA GLN A 792 -15.19 -1.46 -22.60
C GLN A 792 -14.75 -2.54 -21.59
N ARG A 793 -14.57 -2.16 -20.32
CA ARG A 793 -14.26 -3.08 -19.22
C ARG A 793 -15.43 -4.02 -18.91
N ASN A 794 -16.65 -3.50 -18.83
CA ASN A 794 -17.85 -4.32 -18.64
C ASN A 794 -18.07 -5.30 -19.81
N ASP A 795 -17.84 -4.86 -21.05
CA ASP A 795 -17.91 -5.72 -22.23
C ASP A 795 -16.83 -6.82 -22.22
N ASN A 796 -15.62 -6.50 -21.75
CA ASN A 796 -14.56 -7.49 -21.51
C ASN A 796 -14.96 -8.50 -20.42
N LEU A 797 -15.43 -8.04 -19.26
CA LEU A 797 -15.86 -8.92 -18.16
C LEU A 797 -17.01 -9.83 -18.59
N ARG A 798 -17.97 -9.31 -19.37
CA ARG A 798 -19.07 -10.10 -19.94
C ARG A 798 -18.55 -11.17 -20.91
N ARG A 799 -17.62 -10.83 -21.82
CA ARG A 799 -16.97 -11.80 -22.71
C ARG A 799 -16.21 -12.89 -21.95
N ASN A 800 -15.50 -12.53 -20.87
CA ASN A 800 -14.76 -13.52 -20.07
C ASN A 800 -15.70 -14.49 -19.34
N VAL A 801 -16.84 -14.02 -18.82
CA VAL A 801 -17.87 -14.88 -18.22
C VAL A 801 -18.56 -15.74 -19.28
N GLU A 802 -18.78 -15.22 -20.48
CA GLU A 802 -19.29 -15.99 -21.62
C GLU A 802 -18.29 -17.06 -22.09
N GLU A 803 -16.99 -16.78 -22.09
CA GLU A 803 -15.94 -17.77 -22.38
C GLU A 803 -15.88 -18.87 -21.31
N ALA A 804 -15.99 -18.51 -20.03
CA ALA A 804 -16.09 -19.47 -18.93
C ALA A 804 -17.34 -20.35 -19.04
N LEU A 805 -18.49 -19.77 -19.42
CA LEU A 805 -19.72 -20.51 -19.72
C LEU A 805 -19.53 -21.47 -20.90
N GLN A 806 -18.92 -21.02 -22.00
CA GLN A 806 -18.63 -21.87 -23.16
C GLN A 806 -17.66 -23.03 -22.82
N ARG A 807 -16.70 -22.82 -21.92
CA ARG A 807 -15.82 -23.88 -21.38
C ARG A 807 -16.60 -24.89 -20.54
N ALA A 808 -17.46 -24.43 -19.62
CA ALA A 808 -18.33 -25.33 -18.85
C ALA A 808 -19.28 -26.14 -19.75
N GLU A 809 -19.89 -25.50 -20.76
CA GLU A 809 -20.76 -26.17 -21.73
C GLU A 809 -20.00 -27.16 -22.63
N ARG A 810 -18.71 -26.92 -22.94
CA ARG A 810 -17.84 -27.92 -23.59
C ARG A 810 -17.62 -29.11 -22.68
N LEU A 811 -17.16 -28.90 -21.44
CA LEU A 811 -16.96 -29.97 -20.46
C LEU A 811 -18.23 -30.81 -20.24
N ALA A 812 -19.41 -30.20 -20.22
CA ALA A 812 -20.69 -30.90 -20.13
C ALA A 812 -21.08 -31.66 -21.43
N ARG A 813 -20.57 -31.26 -22.60
CA ARG A 813 -20.69 -32.05 -23.85
C ARG A 813 -19.70 -33.21 -23.87
N ASP A 814 -18.42 -32.96 -23.57
CA ASP A 814 -17.39 -34.00 -23.44
C ASP A 814 -17.81 -35.08 -22.43
N GLN A 815 -18.41 -34.68 -21.31
CA GLN A 815 -18.92 -35.61 -20.30
C GLN A 815 -20.08 -36.50 -20.80
N ARG A 816 -20.93 -36.01 -21.72
CA ARG A 816 -21.98 -36.82 -22.36
C ARG A 816 -21.40 -37.83 -23.34
N GLU A 817 -20.45 -37.41 -24.17
CA GLU A 817 -19.73 -38.35 -25.05
C GLU A 817 -19.00 -39.44 -24.25
N MET A 818 -18.43 -39.08 -23.09
CA MET A 818 -17.80 -40.01 -22.16
C MET A 818 -18.80 -40.98 -21.53
N GLU A 819 -19.99 -40.51 -21.14
CA GLU A 819 -21.07 -41.34 -20.60
C GLU A 819 -21.56 -42.35 -21.65
N GLU A 820 -21.78 -41.92 -22.90
CA GLU A 820 -22.13 -42.81 -24.02
C GLU A 820 -21.02 -43.82 -24.32
N ALA A 821 -19.75 -43.38 -24.35
CA ALA A 821 -18.61 -44.26 -24.60
C ALA A 821 -18.40 -45.29 -23.47
N VAL A 822 -18.58 -44.90 -22.20
CA VAL A 822 -18.60 -45.80 -21.04
C VAL A 822 -19.85 -46.69 -21.07
N GLY A 823 -20.96 -46.20 -21.62
CA GLY A 823 -22.16 -46.98 -21.89
C GLY A 823 -21.92 -48.11 -22.89
N ASN A 824 -21.15 -47.83 -23.94
CA ASN A 824 -20.77 -48.80 -24.98
C ASN A 824 -19.62 -49.74 -24.57
N LEU A 825 -18.99 -49.54 -23.41
CA LEU A 825 -18.10 -50.55 -22.81
C LEU A 825 -18.95 -51.69 -22.24
N GLY A 826 -18.78 -52.90 -22.80
CA GLY A 826 -19.37 -54.13 -22.28
C GLY A 826 -18.89 -54.54 -20.88
N GLU A 827 -19.16 -55.79 -20.53
CA GLU A 827 -18.75 -56.36 -19.25
C GLU A 827 -17.23 -56.28 -19.05
N PRO A 828 -16.71 -56.14 -17.81
CA PRO A 828 -15.28 -55.89 -17.55
C PRO A 828 -14.30 -56.91 -18.15
N GLN A 829 -14.75 -58.12 -18.49
CA GLN A 829 -13.94 -59.16 -19.15
C GLN A 829 -13.80 -59.00 -20.67
N GLU A 830 -14.63 -58.18 -21.32
CA GLU A 830 -14.64 -57.95 -22.77
C GLU A 830 -14.13 -56.55 -23.18
N ARG A 831 -13.73 -55.71 -22.20
CA ARG A 831 -13.26 -54.33 -22.45
C ARG A 831 -11.89 -54.31 -23.13
N SER A 832 -11.81 -53.70 -24.32
CA SER A 832 -10.52 -53.39 -24.96
C SER A 832 -9.72 -52.40 -24.10
N GLY A 833 -8.48 -52.78 -23.77
CA GLY A 833 -7.58 -51.97 -22.94
C GLY A 833 -7.23 -50.61 -23.55
N GLU A 834 -7.26 -50.49 -24.88
CA GLU A 834 -7.01 -49.24 -25.61
C GLU A 834 -8.19 -48.27 -25.52
N ALA A 835 -9.43 -48.79 -25.56
CA ALA A 835 -10.62 -47.98 -25.35
C ALA A 835 -10.64 -47.40 -23.92
N VAL A 836 -10.34 -48.22 -22.91
CA VAL A 836 -10.25 -47.78 -21.51
C VAL A 836 -9.14 -46.73 -21.31
N ARG A 837 -7.97 -46.88 -21.95
CA ARG A 837 -6.88 -45.90 -21.87
C ARG A 837 -7.27 -44.54 -22.45
N ARG A 838 -7.84 -44.49 -23.65
CA ARG A 838 -8.28 -43.24 -24.29
C ARG A 838 -9.31 -42.50 -23.43
N LEU A 839 -10.25 -43.23 -22.80
CA LEU A 839 -11.22 -42.66 -21.86
C LEU A 839 -10.53 -42.12 -20.58
N GLN A 840 -9.54 -42.83 -20.03
CA GLN A 840 -8.75 -42.37 -18.88
C GLN A 840 -7.87 -41.14 -19.19
N GLU A 841 -7.44 -40.95 -20.43
CA GLU A 841 -6.68 -39.78 -20.90
C GLU A 841 -7.59 -38.57 -21.10
N ARG A 842 -8.73 -38.73 -21.80
CA ARG A 842 -9.72 -37.65 -21.97
C ARG A 842 -10.27 -37.15 -20.63
N LYS A 843 -10.51 -38.05 -19.67
CA LYS A 843 -10.83 -37.70 -18.27
C LYS A 843 -9.75 -36.90 -17.55
N LEU A 844 -8.47 -37.16 -17.82
CA LEU A 844 -7.37 -36.39 -17.23
C LEU A 844 -7.30 -34.98 -17.82
N ALA A 845 -7.54 -34.84 -19.13
CA ALA A 845 -7.64 -33.54 -19.79
C ALA A 845 -8.81 -32.71 -19.21
N MET A 846 -10.02 -33.29 -19.11
CA MET A 846 -11.19 -32.63 -18.52
C MET A 846 -10.95 -32.19 -17.07
N ALA A 847 -10.29 -33.02 -16.24
CA ALA A 847 -9.94 -32.64 -14.87
C ALA A 847 -8.94 -31.46 -14.81
N SER A 848 -8.05 -31.35 -15.80
CA SER A 848 -7.12 -30.22 -15.93
C SER A 848 -7.84 -28.95 -16.39
N GLU A 849 -8.69 -29.04 -17.43
CA GLU A 849 -9.46 -27.89 -17.95
C GLU A 849 -10.44 -27.36 -16.89
N LEU A 850 -11.15 -28.23 -16.16
CA LEU A 850 -12.00 -27.82 -15.05
C LEU A 850 -11.19 -27.14 -13.92
N GLY A 851 -9.95 -27.58 -13.68
CA GLY A 851 -9.04 -26.96 -12.71
C GLY A 851 -8.41 -25.64 -13.17
N GLU A 852 -8.40 -25.34 -14.47
CA GLU A 852 -8.13 -23.98 -14.97
C GLU A 852 -9.40 -23.11 -14.89
N LEU A 853 -10.54 -23.64 -15.32
CA LEU A 853 -11.83 -22.97 -15.25
C LEU A 853 -12.22 -22.55 -13.82
N GLU A 854 -11.94 -23.38 -12.81
CA GLU A 854 -12.12 -23.03 -11.38
C GLU A 854 -11.37 -21.75 -11.00
N LYS A 855 -10.11 -21.60 -11.47
CA LYS A 855 -9.26 -20.44 -11.18
C LYS A 855 -9.72 -19.20 -11.92
N ASP A 856 -10.07 -19.36 -13.19
CA ASP A 856 -10.61 -18.28 -14.03
C ASP A 856 -11.91 -17.74 -13.40
N ILE A 857 -12.80 -18.62 -12.93
CA ILE A 857 -14.02 -18.26 -12.20
C ILE A 857 -13.70 -17.53 -10.88
N ASP A 858 -12.80 -18.04 -10.05
CA ASP A 858 -12.40 -17.38 -8.79
C ASP A 858 -11.75 -16.00 -9.01
N GLN A 859 -11.05 -15.81 -10.13
CA GLN A 859 -10.47 -14.51 -10.52
C GLN A 859 -11.58 -13.55 -10.97
N LEU A 860 -12.42 -13.95 -11.92
CA LEU A 860 -13.56 -13.16 -12.39
C LEU A 860 -14.52 -12.81 -11.24
N ALA A 861 -14.75 -13.72 -10.28
CA ALA A 861 -15.54 -13.47 -9.09
C ALA A 861 -14.95 -12.34 -8.22
N ARG A 862 -13.62 -12.29 -8.05
CA ARG A 862 -12.93 -11.24 -7.29
C ARG A 862 -12.97 -9.89 -7.99
N ASP A 863 -12.80 -9.89 -9.31
CA ASP A 863 -12.83 -8.67 -10.13
C ASP A 863 -14.24 -8.08 -10.16
N LEU A 864 -15.26 -8.90 -10.48
CA LEU A 864 -16.66 -8.48 -10.51
C LEU A 864 -17.20 -8.09 -9.13
N ARG A 865 -16.74 -8.71 -8.02
CA ARG A 865 -17.23 -8.36 -6.66
C ARG A 865 -17.07 -6.87 -6.31
N ARG A 866 -16.11 -6.15 -6.91
CA ARG A 866 -15.88 -4.72 -6.66
C ARG A 866 -16.87 -3.79 -7.37
N GLU A 867 -17.35 -4.19 -8.55
CA GLU A 867 -18.12 -3.30 -9.45
C GLU A 867 -19.54 -3.83 -9.72
N GLN A 868 -19.69 -5.15 -9.84
CA GLN A 868 -20.94 -5.89 -10.01
C GLN A 868 -21.06 -6.97 -8.92
N PRO A 869 -21.44 -6.59 -7.68
CA PRO A 869 -21.39 -7.47 -6.51
C PRO A 869 -22.37 -8.65 -6.57
N GLU A 870 -23.28 -8.69 -7.53
CA GLU A 870 -24.22 -9.79 -7.78
C GLU A 870 -23.61 -10.84 -8.73
N ALA A 871 -23.14 -10.43 -9.92
CA ALA A 871 -22.37 -11.29 -10.81
C ALA A 871 -21.14 -11.90 -10.11
N GLY A 872 -20.41 -11.11 -9.33
CA GLY A 872 -19.28 -11.59 -8.53
C GLY A 872 -19.66 -12.60 -7.42
N ARG A 873 -20.91 -12.60 -6.93
CA ARG A 873 -21.42 -13.65 -6.04
C ARG A 873 -21.77 -14.91 -6.82
N LYS A 874 -22.48 -14.79 -7.95
CA LYS A 874 -22.84 -15.93 -8.80
C LYS A 874 -21.61 -16.69 -9.32
N LEU A 875 -20.53 -15.99 -9.66
CA LEU A 875 -19.25 -16.64 -9.96
C LEU A 875 -18.59 -17.28 -8.73
N ALA A 876 -18.65 -16.64 -7.55
CA ALA A 876 -18.13 -17.26 -6.33
C ALA A 876 -18.93 -18.50 -5.91
N GLU A 877 -20.25 -18.52 -6.17
CA GLU A 877 -21.15 -19.67 -6.03
C GLU A 877 -20.76 -20.78 -7.02
N ALA A 878 -20.48 -20.46 -8.30
CA ALA A 878 -19.98 -21.40 -9.29
C ALA A 878 -18.62 -22.03 -8.91
N GLY A 879 -17.65 -21.21 -8.49
CA GLY A 879 -16.34 -21.69 -8.02
C GLY A 879 -16.42 -22.50 -6.72
N GLY A 880 -17.29 -22.07 -5.79
CA GLY A 880 -17.63 -22.82 -4.58
C GLY A 880 -18.23 -24.19 -4.90
N PHE A 881 -19.20 -24.24 -5.82
CA PHE A 881 -19.85 -25.46 -6.26
C PHE A 881 -18.86 -26.50 -6.81
N ILE A 882 -17.90 -26.10 -7.66
CA ILE A 882 -16.85 -27.01 -8.18
C ILE A 882 -16.12 -27.73 -7.03
N ARG A 883 -15.78 -27.00 -5.96
CA ARG A 883 -15.07 -27.52 -4.77
C ARG A 883 -15.97 -28.35 -3.86
N ASP A 884 -17.16 -27.84 -3.55
CA ASP A 884 -18.06 -28.46 -2.58
C ASP A 884 -18.69 -29.75 -3.14
N ALA A 885 -19.08 -29.74 -4.41
CA ALA A 885 -19.50 -30.93 -5.14
C ALA A 885 -18.32 -31.83 -5.56
N LYS A 886 -17.07 -31.37 -5.39
CA LYS A 886 -15.81 -32.10 -5.69
C LYS A 886 -15.76 -32.62 -7.12
N VAL A 887 -16.20 -31.80 -8.08
CA VAL A 887 -16.45 -32.22 -9.47
C VAL A 887 -15.15 -32.70 -10.13
N ARG A 888 -14.03 -32.01 -9.87
CA ARG A 888 -12.70 -32.42 -10.35
C ARG A 888 -12.25 -33.76 -9.77
N GLU A 889 -12.41 -33.96 -8.47
CA GLU A 889 -12.04 -35.20 -7.80
C GLU A 889 -12.94 -36.36 -8.24
N LYS A 890 -14.24 -36.13 -8.51
CA LYS A 890 -15.14 -37.10 -9.13
C LYS A 890 -14.63 -37.50 -10.52
N ILE A 891 -14.29 -36.55 -11.39
CA ILE A 891 -13.71 -36.83 -12.73
C ILE A 891 -12.43 -37.67 -12.63
N LEU A 892 -11.52 -37.32 -11.71
CA LEU A 892 -10.29 -38.07 -11.48
C LEU A 892 -10.54 -39.48 -10.92
N TYR A 893 -11.53 -39.63 -10.02
CA TYR A 893 -11.93 -40.92 -9.46
C TYR A 893 -12.60 -41.83 -10.50
N SER A 894 -13.39 -41.26 -11.43
CA SER A 894 -14.10 -42.02 -12.47
C SER A 894 -13.15 -42.84 -13.35
N ARG A 895 -11.92 -42.35 -13.57
CA ARG A 895 -10.82 -43.07 -14.25
C ARG A 895 -10.57 -44.46 -13.67
N GLY A 896 -10.65 -44.61 -12.34
CA GLY A 896 -10.49 -45.90 -11.65
C GLY A 896 -11.77 -46.73 -11.61
N VAL A 897 -12.94 -46.08 -11.65
CA VAL A 897 -14.26 -46.75 -11.71
C VAL A 897 -14.45 -47.47 -13.06
N ILE A 898 -14.11 -46.80 -14.18
CA ILE A 898 -14.17 -47.35 -15.54
C ILE A 898 -13.37 -48.66 -15.68
N GLN A 899 -12.29 -48.82 -14.92
CA GLN A 899 -11.42 -50.00 -14.94
C GLN A 899 -11.90 -51.16 -14.05
N SER A 900 -12.61 -50.88 -12.94
CA SER A 900 -12.75 -51.83 -11.82
C SER A 900 -14.16 -52.25 -11.44
N ARG A 901 -15.21 -51.59 -11.97
CA ARG A 901 -16.61 -51.83 -11.56
C ARG A 901 -17.55 -52.10 -12.74
N SER A 902 -18.73 -52.63 -12.41
CA SER A 902 -19.81 -52.96 -13.36
C SER A 902 -20.22 -51.73 -14.18
N GLY A 903 -20.69 -51.98 -15.41
CA GLY A 903 -21.06 -50.91 -16.36
C GLY A 903 -22.10 -49.95 -15.79
N GLU A 904 -23.12 -50.47 -15.09
CA GLU A 904 -24.17 -49.65 -14.47
C GLU A 904 -23.63 -48.68 -13.39
N TYR A 905 -22.71 -49.13 -12.54
CA TYR A 905 -22.11 -48.26 -11.52
C TYR A 905 -21.23 -47.17 -12.15
N ALA A 906 -20.53 -47.49 -13.25
CA ALA A 906 -19.80 -46.50 -14.01
C ALA A 906 -20.75 -45.47 -14.66
N ARG A 907 -21.79 -45.91 -15.37
CA ARG A 907 -22.80 -45.03 -16.00
C ARG A 907 -23.43 -44.05 -15.00
N ASN A 908 -23.93 -44.55 -13.85
CA ASN A 908 -24.58 -43.70 -12.84
C ASN A 908 -23.60 -42.65 -12.25
N PHE A 909 -22.30 -42.99 -12.17
CA PHE A 909 -21.27 -42.07 -11.68
C PHE A 909 -20.87 -41.03 -12.75
N GLU A 910 -20.87 -41.41 -14.03
CA GLU A 910 -20.68 -40.51 -15.16
C GLU A 910 -21.88 -39.55 -15.33
N GLU A 911 -23.10 -40.02 -15.13
CA GLU A 911 -24.32 -39.21 -15.06
C GLU A 911 -24.25 -38.17 -13.92
N GLN A 912 -23.75 -38.55 -12.73
CA GLN A 912 -23.58 -37.60 -11.64
C GLN A 912 -22.63 -36.44 -12.03
N ILE A 913 -21.51 -36.76 -12.69
CA ILE A 913 -20.55 -35.76 -13.16
C ILE A 913 -21.16 -34.87 -14.25
N ARG A 914 -22.00 -35.43 -15.15
CA ARG A 914 -22.74 -34.64 -16.15
C ARG A 914 -23.63 -33.62 -15.47
N ASN A 915 -24.45 -34.05 -14.53
CA ASN A 915 -25.40 -33.18 -13.84
C ASN A 915 -24.66 -32.07 -13.04
N ASP A 916 -23.53 -32.38 -12.40
CA ASP A 916 -22.68 -31.37 -11.76
C ASP A 916 -22.16 -30.31 -12.77
N LEU A 917 -21.70 -30.73 -13.96
CA LEU A 917 -21.19 -29.82 -14.98
C LEU A 917 -22.28 -28.99 -15.66
N GLU A 918 -23.49 -29.54 -15.80
CA GLU A 918 -24.65 -28.78 -16.29
C GLU A 918 -25.09 -27.72 -15.26
N GLN A 919 -25.12 -28.05 -13.96
CA GLN A 919 -25.39 -27.09 -12.88
C GLN A 919 -24.33 -25.97 -12.80
N LEU A 920 -23.05 -26.29 -13.05
CA LEU A 920 -22.00 -25.28 -13.19
C LEU A 920 -22.30 -24.32 -14.36
N GLY A 921 -22.76 -24.85 -15.50
CA GLY A 921 -23.19 -24.05 -16.65
C GLY A 921 -24.36 -23.11 -16.33
N GLU A 922 -25.32 -23.56 -15.51
CA GLU A 922 -26.44 -22.71 -15.05
C GLU A 922 -25.97 -21.56 -14.16
N LEU A 923 -25.12 -21.81 -13.16
CA LEU A 923 -24.57 -20.77 -12.29
C LEU A 923 -23.74 -19.72 -13.07
N LEU A 924 -23.00 -20.14 -14.10
CA LEU A 924 -22.27 -19.23 -14.99
C LEU A 924 -23.20 -18.44 -15.92
N ARG A 925 -24.36 -19.00 -16.29
CA ARG A 925 -25.39 -18.32 -17.08
C ARG A 925 -26.09 -17.24 -16.25
N GLU A 926 -26.46 -17.55 -15.00
CA GLU A 926 -26.95 -16.56 -14.03
C GLU A 926 -25.92 -15.44 -13.81
N ALA A 927 -24.64 -15.79 -13.66
CA ALA A 927 -23.57 -14.81 -13.53
C ALA A 927 -23.47 -13.89 -14.76
N ARG A 928 -23.51 -14.44 -15.98
CA ARG A 928 -23.50 -13.69 -17.24
C ARG A 928 -24.66 -12.69 -17.31
N ASP A 929 -25.86 -13.13 -16.93
CA ASP A 929 -27.07 -12.33 -17.04
C ASP A 929 -27.11 -11.20 -15.98
N ALA A 930 -26.40 -11.37 -14.87
CA ALA A 930 -26.12 -10.30 -13.90
C ALA A 930 -24.98 -9.33 -14.31
N VAL A 931 -24.19 -9.62 -15.35
CA VAL A 931 -23.13 -8.70 -15.84
C VAL A 931 -23.72 -7.65 -16.78
N GLY A 932 -23.73 -6.40 -16.30
CA GLY A 932 -24.10 -5.23 -17.09
C GLY A 932 -25.41 -4.56 -16.66
N GLU A 933 -26.07 -5.07 -15.62
CA GLU A 933 -27.28 -4.45 -15.07
C GLU A 933 -26.96 -3.09 -14.43
N THR A 934 -27.71 -2.05 -14.84
CA THR A 934 -27.53 -0.69 -14.33
C THR A 934 -28.29 -0.46 -13.04
N ARG A 935 -27.90 0.57 -12.26
CA ARG A 935 -28.61 0.97 -11.05
C ARG A 935 -30.09 1.27 -11.29
N GLU A 936 -30.42 1.91 -12.41
CA GLU A 936 -31.80 2.19 -12.82
C GLU A 936 -32.58 0.90 -13.09
N GLN A 937 -31.96 -0.11 -13.71
CA GLN A 937 -32.59 -1.42 -13.95
C GLN A 937 -32.80 -2.20 -12.65
N ARG A 938 -31.83 -2.19 -11.72
CA ARG A 938 -31.98 -2.82 -10.40
C ARG A 938 -33.07 -2.16 -9.56
N LEU A 939 -33.19 -0.83 -9.61
CA LEU A 939 -34.28 -0.11 -8.96
C LEU A 939 -35.64 -0.37 -9.64
N ALA A 940 -35.67 -0.54 -10.97
CA ALA A 940 -36.88 -0.93 -11.70
C ALA A 940 -37.34 -2.35 -11.33
N ARG A 941 -36.39 -3.30 -11.21
CA ARG A 941 -36.67 -4.67 -10.72
C ARG A 941 -37.20 -4.64 -9.27
N ALA A 942 -36.56 -3.90 -8.36
CA ALA A 942 -37.06 -3.78 -6.99
C ALA A 942 -38.47 -3.17 -6.92
N LEU A 943 -38.80 -2.23 -7.82
CA LEU A 943 -40.14 -1.67 -7.94
C LEU A 943 -41.15 -2.66 -8.55
N GLU A 944 -40.73 -3.55 -9.45
CA GLU A 944 -41.55 -4.66 -9.96
C GLU A 944 -41.79 -5.74 -8.89
N GLU A 945 -40.76 -6.14 -8.14
CA GLU A 945 -40.87 -7.03 -6.98
C GLU A 945 -41.80 -6.44 -5.90
N THR A 946 -41.73 -5.12 -5.65
CA THR A 946 -42.68 -4.44 -4.74
C THR A 946 -44.13 -4.58 -5.21
N ARG A 947 -44.38 -4.46 -6.53
CA ARG A 947 -45.71 -4.64 -7.12
C ARG A 947 -46.19 -6.08 -7.05
N ASP A 948 -45.30 -7.04 -7.26
CA ASP A 948 -45.65 -8.46 -7.14
C ASP A 948 -46.02 -8.83 -5.70
N LEU A 949 -45.34 -8.25 -4.72
CA LEU A 949 -45.66 -8.41 -3.31
C LEU A 949 -47.01 -7.77 -2.94
N VAL A 950 -47.30 -6.57 -3.47
CA VAL A 950 -48.64 -5.95 -3.35
C VAL A 950 -49.71 -6.85 -3.98
N ARG A 951 -49.51 -7.31 -5.22
CA ARG A 951 -50.46 -8.20 -5.93
C ARG A 951 -50.65 -9.53 -5.22
N GLY A 952 -49.59 -10.11 -4.68
CA GLY A 952 -49.61 -11.35 -3.91
C GLY A 952 -50.51 -11.23 -2.68
N LEU A 953 -50.28 -10.20 -1.86
CA LEU A 953 -51.06 -9.92 -0.66
C LEU A 953 -52.50 -9.50 -0.96
N GLU A 954 -52.76 -8.70 -1.99
CA GLU A 954 -54.13 -8.38 -2.42
C GLU A 954 -54.90 -9.64 -2.83
N SER A 955 -54.27 -10.56 -3.57
CA SER A 955 -54.90 -11.84 -3.95
C SER A 955 -55.19 -12.73 -2.74
N LEU A 956 -54.32 -12.71 -1.72
CA LEU A 956 -54.46 -13.47 -0.49
C LEU A 956 -55.62 -12.88 0.35
N GLY A 957 -55.67 -11.56 0.48
CA GLY A 957 -56.76 -10.83 1.13
C GLY A 957 -58.11 -11.02 0.46
N GLU A 958 -58.17 -11.03 -0.88
CA GLU A 958 -59.40 -11.32 -1.62
C GLU A 958 -59.89 -12.74 -1.36
N ARG A 959 -59.00 -13.76 -1.33
CA ARG A 959 -59.36 -15.14 -0.93
C ARG A 959 -59.92 -15.20 0.50
N LEU A 960 -59.34 -14.45 1.44
CA LEU A 960 -59.84 -14.39 2.83
C LEU A 960 -61.21 -13.69 2.94
N ARG A 961 -61.42 -12.60 2.19
CA ARG A 961 -62.69 -11.83 2.18
C ARG A 961 -63.83 -12.58 1.49
N LEU A 962 -63.58 -13.23 0.37
CA LEU A 962 -64.55 -14.09 -0.32
C LEU A 962 -65.06 -15.20 0.63
N ARG A 963 -64.14 -15.81 1.39
CA ARG A 963 -64.48 -16.83 2.40
C ARG A 963 -65.28 -16.28 3.59
N GLN A 964 -65.15 -15.00 3.92
CA GLN A 964 -65.94 -14.36 4.97
C GLN A 964 -67.40 -14.08 4.52
N GLN A 965 -67.66 -14.04 3.21
CA GLN A 965 -68.98 -13.73 2.65
C GLN A 965 -69.84 -14.97 2.32
N GLU A 966 -69.27 -16.18 2.28
CA GLU A 966 -70.03 -17.43 2.05
C GLU A 966 -69.96 -18.44 3.22
N PRO A 967 -70.91 -18.38 4.17
CA PRO A 967 -71.25 -19.52 5.01
C PRO A 967 -72.48 -20.26 4.45
N SER A 968 -72.25 -21.44 3.88
CA SER A 968 -73.25 -22.49 3.51
C SER A 968 -73.81 -22.51 2.07
N ARG A 969 -73.03 -23.05 1.11
CA ARG A 969 -73.63 -23.76 -0.07
C ARG A 969 -72.66 -24.68 -0.85
N ALA A 970 -72.38 -25.88 -0.35
CA ALA A 970 -71.82 -26.96 -1.17
C ALA A 970 -72.01 -28.37 -0.58
N GLN A 971 -73.24 -28.90 -0.61
CA GLN A 971 -73.43 -30.36 -0.64
C GLN A 971 -73.75 -30.77 -2.08
N GLY A 972 -72.87 -31.56 -2.69
CA GLY A 972 -73.13 -32.30 -3.92
C GLY A 972 -72.84 -31.58 -5.25
N ARG A 973 -71.73 -31.94 -5.88
CA ARG A 973 -71.77 -32.76 -7.11
C ARG A 973 -70.40 -33.32 -7.47
N GLN A 974 -70.34 -34.65 -7.57
CA GLN A 974 -69.21 -35.40 -8.11
C GLN A 974 -69.69 -36.11 -9.37
N GLN A 975 -69.23 -35.64 -10.53
CA GLN A 975 -69.33 -36.20 -11.90
C GLN A 975 -68.80 -35.09 -12.85
N GLY A 976 -67.87 -35.33 -13.76
CA GLY A 976 -67.05 -36.51 -14.04
C GLY A 976 -66.35 -36.33 -15.40
N ALA A 977 -65.04 -36.56 -15.47
CA ALA A 977 -64.29 -36.65 -16.73
C ALA A 977 -63.01 -37.50 -16.54
N GLU A 978 -63.09 -38.70 -17.11
CA GLU A 978 -62.04 -39.70 -17.38
C GLU A 978 -60.99 -39.19 -18.40
N GLN A 979 -59.82 -39.81 -18.69
CA GLN A 979 -59.03 -40.94 -18.14
C GLN A 979 -57.77 -41.14 -19.00
N GLN A 980 -56.67 -41.64 -18.42
CA GLN A 980 -55.51 -42.41 -18.97
C GLN A 980 -54.20 -41.92 -18.30
N GLY A 981 -53.26 -42.76 -17.82
CA GLY A 981 -53.22 -44.23 -17.70
C GLY A 981 -51.76 -44.74 -17.73
N GLY A 982 -51.35 -45.61 -16.79
CA GLY A 982 -50.01 -46.22 -16.77
C GLY A 982 -49.49 -46.53 -15.35
N GLU A 983 -49.11 -47.78 -15.06
CA GLU A 983 -48.84 -48.33 -13.71
C GLU A 983 -47.37 -48.65 -13.39
N SER A 984 -46.99 -48.48 -12.11
CA SER A 984 -46.12 -49.35 -11.25
C SER A 984 -44.64 -49.66 -11.63
N PRO A 985 -43.78 -50.20 -10.72
CA PRO A 985 -43.71 -50.21 -9.23
C PRO A 985 -42.37 -49.58 -8.70
N GLY A 986 -41.88 -49.63 -7.43
CA GLY A 986 -42.34 -50.10 -6.11
C GLY A 986 -41.20 -50.14 -5.04
N ALA A 987 -41.50 -50.61 -3.80
CA ALA A 987 -40.61 -50.87 -2.62
C ALA A 987 -39.95 -49.66 -1.88
N ARG A 988 -40.37 -49.27 -0.64
CA ARG A 988 -40.03 -49.82 0.72
C ARG A 988 -38.55 -49.59 1.11
N VAL A 989 -38.12 -49.01 2.26
CA VAL A 989 -38.61 -48.76 3.66
C VAL A 989 -37.94 -47.45 4.17
N GLY A 990 -38.35 -46.64 5.18
CA GLY A 990 -39.49 -46.62 6.13
C GLY A 990 -39.05 -46.21 7.57
N GLY A 991 -39.79 -45.32 8.28
CA GLY A 991 -39.44 -44.77 9.61
C GLY A 991 -40.63 -44.07 10.32
N PRO A 992 -40.61 -43.82 11.65
CA PRO A 992 -41.83 -43.67 12.45
C PRO A 992 -42.49 -42.28 12.45
N VAL A 993 -43.81 -42.25 12.58
CA VAL A 993 -44.63 -41.05 12.81
C VAL A 993 -45.07 -41.01 14.27
N ASP A 994 -44.79 -39.90 14.97
CA ASP A 994 -45.27 -39.68 16.33
C ASP A 994 -46.57 -38.83 16.34
N ARG A 995 -47.46 -39.06 17.31
CA ARG A 995 -48.77 -38.41 17.43
C ARG A 995 -48.85 -37.52 18.68
N GLY A 996 -48.73 -36.20 18.48
CA GLY A 996 -49.12 -35.19 19.46
C GLY A 996 -50.56 -34.68 19.21
N PRO A 997 -51.44 -34.56 20.22
CA PRO A 997 -52.82 -34.12 20.05
C PRO A 997 -53.00 -32.60 20.27
N GLY A 998 -53.78 -31.95 19.41
CA GLY A 998 -54.15 -30.54 19.59
C GLY A 998 -55.11 -30.08 18.49
N GLY A 999 -56.42 -30.09 18.78
CA GLY A 999 -57.43 -29.61 17.84
C GLY A 999 -57.61 -28.09 17.94
N TYR A 1000 -57.70 -27.42 16.79
CA TYR A 1000 -58.22 -26.06 16.68
C TYR A 1000 -59.42 -26.05 15.75
N GLY A 1001 -60.60 -25.71 16.29
CA GLY A 1001 -61.78 -25.39 15.51
C GLY A 1001 -61.71 -23.94 15.03
N GLY A 1002 -61.02 -23.71 13.90
CA GLY A 1002 -61.04 -22.43 13.17
C GLY A 1002 -62.01 -22.47 12.00
N TRP A 1003 -62.26 -21.32 11.35
CA TRP A 1003 -63.03 -21.26 10.10
C TRP A 1003 -62.21 -21.73 8.87
N LEU A 1004 -60.89 -21.89 9.07
CA LEU A 1004 -59.92 -22.48 8.16
C LEU A 1004 -59.65 -23.94 8.56
N SER A 1005 -59.53 -24.85 7.59
CA SER A 1005 -59.11 -26.24 7.87
C SER A 1005 -57.60 -26.34 8.07
N PRO A 1006 -57.08 -27.41 8.72
CA PRO A 1006 -55.64 -27.57 8.95
C PRO A 1006 -54.77 -27.60 7.68
N ASP A 1007 -55.32 -28.03 6.54
CA ASP A 1007 -54.61 -28.00 5.25
C ASP A 1007 -54.54 -26.60 4.64
N GLU A 1008 -55.57 -25.79 4.88
CA GLU A 1008 -55.64 -24.40 4.40
C GLU A 1008 -54.80 -23.48 5.28
N VAL A 1009 -54.77 -23.68 6.61
CA VAL A 1009 -53.80 -23.00 7.49
C VAL A 1009 -52.38 -23.29 7.00
N ARG A 1010 -52.02 -24.56 6.77
CA ARG A 1010 -50.73 -24.94 6.17
C ARG A 1010 -50.48 -24.34 4.77
N GLN A 1011 -51.52 -23.99 4.02
CA GLN A 1011 -51.37 -23.32 2.73
C GLN A 1011 -51.12 -21.81 2.92
N PHE A 1012 -51.91 -21.15 3.77
CA PHE A 1012 -51.72 -19.74 4.09
C PHE A 1012 -50.36 -19.50 4.76
N ASP A 1013 -49.93 -20.33 5.70
CA ASP A 1013 -48.59 -20.26 6.31
C ASP A 1013 -47.50 -20.29 5.23
N ARG A 1014 -47.57 -21.23 4.27
CA ARG A 1014 -46.61 -21.29 3.13
C ARG A 1014 -46.69 -20.10 2.18
N GLU A 1015 -47.84 -19.45 2.07
CA GLU A 1015 -48.03 -18.25 1.26
C GLU A 1015 -47.49 -17.00 1.99
N PHE A 1016 -47.72 -16.87 3.30
CA PHE A 1016 -47.16 -15.81 4.15
C PHE A 1016 -45.64 -15.94 4.30
N ASP A 1017 -45.12 -17.15 4.56
CA ASP A 1017 -43.69 -17.46 4.54
C ASP A 1017 -43.04 -16.93 3.25
N ARG A 1018 -43.65 -17.21 2.09
CA ARG A 1018 -43.16 -16.75 0.79
C ARG A 1018 -43.14 -15.23 0.71
N GLN A 1019 -44.25 -14.56 1.02
CA GLN A 1019 -44.31 -13.09 1.01
C GLN A 1019 -43.32 -12.44 2.00
N ILE A 1020 -43.01 -13.10 3.13
CA ILE A 1020 -41.99 -12.66 4.08
C ILE A 1020 -40.58 -12.84 3.48
N GLN A 1021 -40.28 -13.95 2.79
CA GLN A 1021 -39.00 -14.10 2.08
C GLN A 1021 -38.85 -13.08 0.95
N ASP A 1022 -39.89 -12.89 0.14
CA ASP A 1022 -39.93 -11.90 -0.95
C ASP A 1022 -39.66 -10.48 -0.40
N ALA A 1023 -40.28 -10.11 0.73
CA ALA A 1023 -40.05 -8.81 1.39
C ALA A 1023 -38.63 -8.67 1.95
N LEU A 1024 -38.05 -9.75 2.50
CA LEU A 1024 -36.69 -9.77 3.02
C LEU A 1024 -35.64 -9.64 1.90
N GLN A 1025 -35.90 -10.25 0.74
CA GLN A 1025 -35.08 -10.12 -0.47
C GLN A 1025 -35.14 -8.69 -1.02
N LEU A 1026 -36.35 -8.14 -1.20
CA LEU A 1026 -36.59 -6.76 -1.61
C LEU A 1026 -35.88 -5.75 -0.69
N ARG A 1027 -35.94 -5.95 0.63
CA ARG A 1027 -35.24 -5.11 1.62
C ARG A 1027 -33.73 -5.12 1.40
N GLU A 1028 -33.15 -6.30 1.18
CA GLU A 1028 -31.71 -6.43 1.01
C GLU A 1028 -31.24 -5.83 -0.34
N LEU A 1029 -32.08 -5.85 -1.39
CA LEU A 1029 -31.83 -5.13 -2.64
C LEU A 1029 -31.85 -3.61 -2.43
N LEU A 1030 -32.92 -3.07 -1.83
CA LEU A 1030 -33.08 -1.62 -1.63
C LEU A 1030 -32.05 -1.03 -0.66
N ARG A 1031 -31.67 -1.77 0.39
CA ARG A 1031 -30.60 -1.35 1.33
C ARG A 1031 -29.24 -1.24 0.64
N ARG A 1032 -28.95 -2.10 -0.33
CA ARG A 1032 -27.70 -2.05 -1.12
C ARG A 1032 -27.64 -0.84 -2.05
N GLU A 1033 -28.80 -0.42 -2.57
CA GLU A 1033 -28.92 0.78 -3.39
C GLU A 1033 -28.99 2.08 -2.57
N GLY A 1034 -28.82 2.02 -1.24
CA GLY A 1034 -28.77 3.19 -0.37
C GLY A 1034 -30.13 3.87 -0.14
N ILE A 1035 -31.23 3.16 -0.41
CA ILE A 1035 -32.59 3.61 -0.10
C ILE A 1035 -32.89 3.32 1.38
N ASP A 1036 -33.61 4.22 2.06
CA ASP A 1036 -34.02 3.99 3.45
C ASP A 1036 -35.10 2.89 3.49
N VAL A 1037 -34.79 1.79 4.17
CA VAL A 1037 -35.65 0.60 4.26
C VAL A 1037 -36.48 0.54 5.55
N ARG A 1038 -36.44 1.58 6.42
CA ARG A 1038 -37.18 1.60 7.70
C ARG A 1038 -38.68 1.36 7.54
N GLU A 1039 -39.29 1.89 6.49
CA GLU A 1039 -40.72 1.69 6.20
C GLU A 1039 -40.99 0.22 5.84
N LEU A 1040 -40.12 -0.40 5.03
CA LEU A 1040 -40.19 -1.81 4.65
C LEU A 1040 -39.90 -2.76 5.82
N ASP A 1041 -38.97 -2.44 6.73
CA ASP A 1041 -38.78 -3.17 7.98
C ASP A 1041 -40.06 -3.16 8.84
N GLY A 1042 -40.74 -2.00 8.94
CA GLY A 1042 -42.03 -1.89 9.62
C GLY A 1042 -43.17 -2.65 8.92
N ILE A 1043 -43.08 -2.88 7.61
CA ILE A 1043 -44.01 -3.73 6.85
C ILE A 1043 -43.71 -5.22 7.10
N ILE A 1044 -42.42 -5.64 7.08
CA ILE A 1044 -41.99 -7.01 7.37
C ILE A 1044 -42.40 -7.42 8.79
N ASP A 1045 -42.25 -6.55 9.78
CA ASP A 1045 -42.70 -6.81 11.15
C ASP A 1045 -44.22 -6.90 11.29
N ARG A 1046 -44.99 -6.29 10.39
CA ARG A 1046 -46.46 -6.47 10.33
C ARG A 1046 -46.84 -7.77 9.61
N LEU A 1047 -46.13 -8.14 8.54
CA LEU A 1047 -46.27 -9.45 7.88
C LEU A 1047 -45.99 -10.62 8.84
N ARG A 1048 -44.92 -10.55 9.62
CA ARG A 1048 -44.61 -11.54 10.68
C ARG A 1048 -45.63 -11.61 11.82
N ARG A 1049 -46.49 -10.59 11.97
CA ARG A 1049 -47.62 -10.60 12.92
C ARG A 1049 -48.93 -11.09 12.29
N LEU A 1050 -48.98 -11.21 10.96
CA LEU A 1050 -50.08 -11.88 10.24
C LEU A 1050 -49.87 -13.40 10.24
N ASP A 1051 -48.61 -13.84 10.15
CA ASP A 1051 -48.13 -15.24 10.19
C ASP A 1051 -48.20 -15.91 11.58
N ASP A 1052 -49.07 -15.42 12.49
CA ASP A 1052 -49.26 -16.00 13.83
C ASP A 1052 -50.49 -16.92 13.83
N PRO A 1053 -50.33 -18.26 13.98
CA PRO A 1053 -51.43 -19.21 13.95
C PRO A 1053 -52.54 -18.94 14.95
N ALA A 1054 -52.26 -18.24 16.06
CA ALA A 1054 -53.27 -17.87 17.05
C ALA A 1054 -54.27 -16.83 16.51
N ARG A 1055 -53.89 -16.03 15.51
CA ARG A 1055 -54.68 -14.90 14.97
C ARG A 1055 -55.64 -15.28 13.84
N TYR A 1056 -55.48 -16.45 13.23
CA TYR A 1056 -56.49 -17.07 12.37
C TYR A 1056 -57.82 -17.40 13.10
N SER A 1057 -57.96 -17.01 14.36
CA SER A 1057 -59.20 -17.11 15.15
C SER A 1057 -60.10 -15.85 15.06
N ASP A 1058 -59.56 -14.66 14.74
CA ASP A 1058 -60.34 -13.42 14.57
C ASP A 1058 -60.20 -12.83 13.16
N PRO A 1059 -61.14 -13.15 12.23
CA PRO A 1059 -61.07 -12.70 10.84
C PRO A 1059 -61.16 -11.18 10.65
N ARG A 1060 -61.67 -10.41 11.63
CA ARG A 1060 -61.74 -8.94 11.50
C ARG A 1060 -60.40 -8.30 11.80
N SER A 1061 -59.69 -8.80 12.81
CA SER A 1061 -58.34 -8.33 13.14
C SER A 1061 -57.36 -8.57 11.99
N LEU A 1062 -57.50 -9.72 11.32
CA LEU A 1062 -56.61 -10.15 10.25
C LEU A 1062 -56.83 -9.32 8.96
N ALA A 1063 -58.08 -9.08 8.57
CA ALA A 1063 -58.41 -8.26 7.41
C ALA A 1063 -58.05 -6.76 7.58
N MET A 1064 -58.04 -6.23 8.81
CA MET A 1064 -57.55 -4.87 9.08
C MET A 1064 -56.03 -4.77 8.97
N LEU A 1065 -55.31 -5.73 9.55
CA LEU A 1065 -53.84 -5.76 9.54
C LEU A 1065 -53.28 -6.02 8.13
N GLU A 1066 -53.95 -6.87 7.34
CA GLU A 1066 -53.70 -7.06 5.91
C GLU A 1066 -53.85 -5.75 5.11
N ALA A 1067 -54.95 -5.01 5.31
CA ALA A 1067 -55.17 -3.74 4.64
C ALA A 1067 -54.11 -2.68 5.01
N GLU A 1068 -53.65 -2.66 6.26
CA GLU A 1068 -52.56 -1.79 6.72
C GLU A 1068 -51.22 -2.12 6.03
N VAL A 1069 -50.91 -3.40 5.87
CA VAL A 1069 -49.70 -3.88 5.16
C VAL A 1069 -49.74 -3.52 3.67
N VAL A 1070 -50.86 -3.79 2.99
CA VAL A 1070 -51.03 -3.46 1.55
C VAL A 1070 -50.95 -1.95 1.32
N GLN A 1071 -51.54 -1.14 2.21
CA GLN A 1071 -51.47 0.32 2.12
C GLN A 1071 -50.02 0.83 2.32
N GLY A 1072 -49.31 0.33 3.33
CA GLY A 1072 -47.91 0.70 3.57
C GLY A 1072 -46.99 0.33 2.39
N LEU A 1073 -47.22 -0.82 1.75
CA LEU A 1073 -46.46 -1.23 0.55
C LEU A 1073 -46.71 -0.32 -0.66
N LYS A 1074 -47.93 0.21 -0.84
CA LYS A 1074 -48.24 1.16 -1.92
C LYS A 1074 -47.60 2.53 -1.70
N GLU A 1075 -47.57 2.98 -0.45
CA GLU A 1075 -46.86 4.20 -0.05
C GLU A 1075 -45.35 4.06 -0.30
N PHE A 1076 -44.80 2.89 0.04
CA PHE A 1076 -43.40 2.53 -0.22
C PHE A 1076 -43.08 2.39 -1.72
N GLU A 1077 -43.94 1.76 -2.53
CA GLU A 1077 -43.81 1.72 -4.00
C GLU A 1077 -43.71 3.14 -4.57
N TYR A 1078 -44.56 4.06 -4.09
CA TYR A 1078 -44.56 5.44 -4.54
C TYR A 1078 -43.28 6.20 -4.13
N ALA A 1079 -42.73 5.92 -2.95
CA ALA A 1079 -41.43 6.47 -2.52
C ALA A 1079 -40.27 5.96 -3.40
N VAL A 1080 -40.18 4.65 -3.64
CA VAL A 1080 -39.18 4.04 -4.53
C VAL A 1080 -39.32 4.57 -5.96
N ARG A 1081 -40.55 4.70 -6.47
CA ARG A 1081 -40.83 5.27 -7.79
C ARG A 1081 -40.32 6.71 -7.93
N ARG A 1082 -40.53 7.54 -6.91
CA ARG A 1082 -40.04 8.94 -6.89
C ARG A 1082 -38.52 9.03 -6.94
N THR A 1083 -37.80 8.09 -6.33
CA THR A 1083 -36.33 8.04 -6.43
C THR A 1083 -35.83 7.60 -7.80
N LEU A 1084 -36.63 6.84 -8.56
CA LEU A 1084 -36.29 6.34 -9.89
C LEU A 1084 -36.57 7.36 -10.99
N GLU A 1085 -37.69 8.10 -10.93
CA GLU A 1085 -38.09 9.05 -11.99
C GLU A 1085 -37.27 10.36 -12.00
N GLY A 1086 -36.52 10.66 -10.93
CA GLY A 1086 -35.62 11.82 -10.87
C GLY A 1086 -36.34 13.17 -10.69
N ASN A 1087 -35.62 14.18 -10.18
CA ASN A 1087 -36.21 15.46 -9.75
C ASN A 1087 -36.45 16.46 -10.89
N ASP A 1088 -36.63 15.98 -12.13
CA ASP A 1088 -36.54 16.76 -13.38
C ASP A 1088 -37.86 16.90 -14.15
N ARG A 1089 -39.01 16.73 -13.46
CA ARG A 1089 -40.32 17.17 -13.96
C ARG A 1089 -41.04 18.03 -12.93
N GLN A 1090 -41.57 19.14 -13.44
CA GLN A 1090 -42.16 20.26 -12.69
C GLN A 1090 -43.12 19.82 -11.59
N GLU A 1091 -43.03 20.51 -10.45
CA GLU A 1091 -44.04 20.50 -9.39
C GLU A 1091 -45.43 20.76 -9.97
N ILE A 1092 -46.29 19.74 -9.95
CA ILE A 1092 -47.74 19.93 -10.05
C ILE A 1092 -48.29 19.81 -8.64
N PHE A 1093 -48.62 20.97 -8.06
CA PHE A 1093 -49.19 21.07 -6.72
C PHE A 1093 -50.57 20.40 -6.65
N ALA A 1094 -50.68 19.41 -5.78
CA ALA A 1094 -51.89 19.08 -5.02
C ALA A 1094 -51.39 18.66 -3.63
N GLY A 1095 -51.79 19.27 -2.52
CA GLY A 1095 -53.02 20.02 -2.27
C GLY A 1095 -53.57 19.55 -0.93
N GLY A 1096 -52.78 19.71 0.13
CA GLY A 1096 -53.08 19.27 1.50
C GLY A 1096 -52.45 20.25 2.49
N SER A 1097 -53.24 20.68 3.48
CA SER A 1097 -52.97 21.88 4.27
C SER A 1097 -52.27 21.62 5.60
N GLU A 1098 -51.21 22.38 5.89
CA GLU A 1098 -50.83 22.73 7.26
C GLU A 1098 -50.63 24.26 7.39
N GLU A 1099 -51.04 24.82 8.52
CA GLU A 1099 -51.08 26.26 8.75
C GLU A 1099 -49.73 26.84 9.18
N VAL A 1100 -49.32 27.95 8.56
CA VAL A 1100 -48.13 28.70 8.99
C VAL A 1100 -48.44 29.51 10.27
N PRO A 1101 -47.64 29.40 11.35
CA PRO A 1101 -47.85 30.13 12.59
C PRO A 1101 -47.95 31.65 12.42
N ALA A 1102 -48.90 32.27 13.14
CA ALA A 1102 -49.32 33.65 12.95
C ALA A 1102 -48.23 34.72 13.11
N GLU A 1103 -47.13 34.41 13.80
CA GLU A 1103 -46.02 35.35 14.04
C GLU A 1103 -45.22 35.67 12.77
N TYR A 1104 -45.10 34.72 11.83
CA TYR A 1104 -44.33 34.93 10.60
C TYR A 1104 -45.04 35.79 9.54
N ARG A 1105 -46.37 35.94 9.62
CA ARG A 1105 -47.14 36.69 8.61
C ARG A 1105 -46.79 38.17 8.58
N LYS A 1106 -46.54 38.78 9.75
CA LYS A 1106 -46.19 40.21 9.86
C LYS A 1106 -44.82 40.55 9.27
N LEU A 1107 -43.82 39.70 9.49
CA LEU A 1107 -42.46 39.92 8.97
C LEU A 1107 -42.41 39.84 7.44
N VAL A 1108 -43.23 38.96 6.84
CA VAL A 1108 -43.36 38.85 5.38
C VAL A 1108 -44.10 40.07 4.80
N GLU A 1109 -45.19 40.54 5.43
CA GLU A 1109 -45.87 41.77 5.00
C GLU A 1109 -44.96 43.00 5.09
N GLU A 1110 -44.16 43.13 6.14
CA GLU A 1110 -43.23 44.25 6.32
C GLU A 1110 -42.10 44.23 5.27
N TYR A 1111 -41.58 43.05 4.94
CA TYR A 1111 -40.59 42.85 3.86
C TYR A 1111 -41.12 43.30 2.49
N PHE A 1112 -42.33 42.86 2.09
CA PHE A 1112 -42.92 43.25 0.81
C PHE A 1112 -43.40 44.71 0.76
N ARG A 1113 -43.72 45.31 1.91
CA ARG A 1113 -44.01 46.75 1.99
C ARG A 1113 -42.76 47.60 1.74
N VAL A 1114 -41.61 47.26 2.33
CA VAL A 1114 -40.35 47.98 2.07
C VAL A 1114 -39.91 47.86 0.61
N LEU A 1115 -40.10 46.68 -0.01
CA LEU A 1115 -39.79 46.47 -1.43
C LEU A 1115 -40.67 47.32 -2.37
N SER A 1116 -41.95 47.52 -2.02
CA SER A 1116 -42.89 48.29 -2.85
C SER A 1116 -42.75 49.81 -2.66
N GLU A 1117 -42.33 50.29 -1.48
CA GLU A 1117 -42.03 51.72 -1.26
C GLU A 1117 -40.73 52.17 -1.98
N GLN A 1118 -39.77 51.28 -2.25
CA GLN A 1118 -38.54 51.63 -3.00
C GLN A 1118 -38.73 51.71 -4.54
N ALA A 1119 -39.76 51.06 -5.10
CA ALA A 1119 -39.95 50.95 -6.55
C ALA A 1119 -40.55 52.20 -7.23
N ASN A 1120 -40.91 53.25 -6.47
CA ASN A 1120 -41.80 54.32 -6.95
C ASN A 1120 -41.22 55.75 -6.81
N ARG A 1121 -39.97 55.94 -7.26
CA ARG A 1121 -39.37 57.28 -7.50
C ARG A 1121 -38.84 57.39 -8.93
N PRO A 1122 -39.39 58.27 -9.79
CA PRO A 1122 -38.82 58.53 -11.10
C PRO A 1122 -37.52 59.37 -10.99
N PRO A 1123 -36.59 59.24 -11.95
CA PRO A 1123 -35.26 59.86 -11.85
C PRO A 1123 -35.26 61.37 -12.09
N ARG A 1124 -34.23 62.02 -11.53
CA ARG A 1124 -33.75 63.37 -11.89
C ARG A 1124 -32.30 63.27 -12.34
#